data_AF-A0A9J7DXC7-F1
#
_entry.id   AF-A0A9J7DXC7-F1
#
_cell.length_a   1.000
_cell.length_b   1.000
_cell.length_c   1.000
_cell.angle_alpha   90.00
_cell.angle_beta   90.00
_cell.angle_gamma   90.00
#
_symmetry.space_group_name_H-M   'P 1'
#
loop_
_entity.id
_entity.type
_entity.pdbx_description
1 polymer ?
#
loop_
_entity_poly.entity_id
_entity_poly.type
_entity_poly.pdbx_seq_one_letter_code
_entity_poly.pdbx_strand_id
1 'polypeptide(L)'
;MTEVQLQEFKLEPDSELRFEVESKNEKVVLEVKSGYAELFGTELVKAKPYEFHTGAKVAVFTWHGCTVELRGKTEVSYVAKETPMVVYLNVHAALEQQRVAAEQESTRGPVTMVVGPGDVGKSTLTRILLNYAVRMGRRPIYVDLDVGQGHISVPGTIGALLVERPASIEEGFSQQAPLVYHFGHSSPGENLELYNTIVGRLAEVIAERCENNKKASTSGVIINTCGWIKGDGYKVLSHAAQAFEVDVILVLDNERLYNELKRDMPKFVKVVYLPKSGGVVERSSTQRAEARDARIREYFYGKRTPYYPHSFDVKFNDLKIYKVGAPSLPASCMPLGMRAADALTKVVQVSPSGALQHRVLAVSFAAGPHDDVLHSNLAGFVCVSVPSTIFIYIILQHRVLAVSFAAGPHDDVLHSNLAGFVCVSVPSTIFIYIILQHRVLAVSFAAGPHDDVLHSNLAGFVCVSVPSTIFIYIILQHRVLAVSFAAGPHDDVLHSNLAGFVCVSVPSTIFIYIILQHRVLAVSFAAGPHDDVLHSNLAGFVCVSVPSTIFIYIILQHRVLAVSFAAGPHDDVLHSNLAGFVCVSVPSTIFIYIILQHRVLAVSFAAGPHDDVLHSNLAGFVCVTAVDMDRQMLTILSPQPRPLPNTVLLLSELQYMDNH
;
A
#
# COMPACT_ATOMS: atom_id res chain seq x y z
N MET A 1 3.36 0.94 -21.87
CA MET A 1 2.39 1.87 -21.28
C MET A 1 1.05 1.18 -21.31
N THR A 2 0.53 0.75 -20.16
CA THR A 2 -0.81 0.15 -20.08
C THR A 2 -1.83 1.24 -20.39
N GLU A 3 -2.70 1.00 -21.38
CA GLU A 3 -3.80 1.87 -21.74
C GLU A 3 -4.65 2.18 -20.50
N VAL A 4 -4.73 3.45 -20.10
CA VAL A 4 -5.59 3.86 -18.99
C VAL A 4 -7.02 3.83 -19.51
N GLN A 5 -7.79 2.81 -19.11
CA GLN A 5 -9.19 2.70 -19.48
C GLN A 5 -9.95 3.92 -18.93
N LEU A 6 -10.46 4.75 -19.84
CA LEU A 6 -11.24 5.94 -19.53
C LEU A 6 -12.70 5.65 -19.89
N GLN A 7 -13.59 5.84 -18.93
CA GLN A 7 -15.02 5.58 -19.08
C GLN A 7 -15.80 6.81 -18.65
N GLU A 8 -16.65 7.32 -19.53
CA GLU A 8 -17.55 8.44 -19.23
C GLU A 8 -18.96 7.93 -18.97
N PHE A 9 -19.57 8.40 -17.89
CA PHE A 9 -20.93 8.06 -17.49
C PHE A 9 -21.77 9.33 -17.42
N LYS A 10 -22.85 9.34 -18.19
CA LYS A 10 -23.91 10.35 -18.07
C LYS A 10 -25.00 9.81 -17.16
N LEU A 11 -25.20 10.47 -16.02
CA LEU A 11 -26.21 10.13 -15.03
C LEU A 11 -27.40 11.07 -15.21
N GLU A 12 -28.59 10.50 -15.32
CA GLU A 12 -29.86 11.22 -15.29
C GLU A 12 -30.21 11.61 -13.84
N PRO A 13 -31.14 12.56 -13.62
CA PRO A 13 -31.65 12.85 -12.28
C PRO A 13 -32.09 11.58 -11.52
N ASP A 14 -31.85 11.57 -10.21
CA ASP A 14 -32.20 10.49 -9.28
C ASP A 14 -31.50 9.15 -9.53
N SER A 15 -30.39 9.14 -10.27
CA SER A 15 -29.57 7.95 -10.53
C SER A 15 -28.21 8.00 -9.82
N GLU A 16 -27.60 6.82 -9.63
CA GLU A 16 -26.24 6.70 -9.11
C GLU A 16 -25.34 5.79 -9.96
N LEU A 17 -24.09 6.19 -10.11
CA LEU A 17 -23.02 5.36 -10.63
C LEU A 17 -22.45 4.52 -9.49
N ARG A 18 -22.54 3.20 -9.61
CA ARG A 18 -21.92 2.26 -8.69
C ARG A 18 -20.68 1.67 -9.33
N PHE A 19 -19.58 1.65 -8.59
CA PHE A 19 -18.37 0.95 -9.03
C PHE A 19 -17.59 0.37 -7.87
N GLU A 20 -16.82 -0.67 -8.18
CA GLU A 20 -15.96 -1.39 -7.24
C GLU A 20 -14.51 -1.41 -7.74
N VAL A 21 -13.59 -1.39 -6.78
CA VAL A 21 -12.15 -1.53 -7.00
C VAL A 21 -11.67 -2.72 -6.16
N GLU A 22 -11.40 -3.87 -6.75
CA GLU A 22 -11.01 -5.11 -6.07
C GLU A 22 -9.59 -5.57 -6.41
N SER A 23 -9.07 -5.16 -7.57
CA SER A 23 -7.74 -5.54 -8.04
C SER A 23 -6.67 -4.92 -7.15
N LYS A 24 -5.73 -5.76 -6.71
CA LYS A 24 -4.64 -5.34 -5.82
C LYS A 24 -3.75 -4.31 -6.48
N ASN A 25 -3.44 -3.24 -5.75
CA ASN A 25 -2.60 -2.12 -6.20
C ASN A 25 -3.17 -1.34 -7.40
N GLU A 26 -4.44 -1.54 -7.75
CA GLU A 26 -5.12 -0.70 -8.72
C GLU A 26 -5.75 0.51 -8.02
N LYS A 27 -5.86 1.61 -8.76
CA LYS A 27 -6.55 2.82 -8.34
C LYS A 27 -7.48 3.29 -9.44
N VAL A 28 -8.62 3.82 -9.03
CA VAL A 28 -9.61 4.43 -9.91
C VAL A 28 -9.74 5.90 -9.52
N VAL A 29 -9.59 6.78 -10.51
CA VAL A 29 -9.75 8.21 -10.34
C VAL A 29 -11.11 8.60 -10.89
N LEU A 30 -11.91 9.27 -10.06
CA LEU A 30 -13.22 9.79 -10.42
C LEU A 30 -13.16 11.31 -10.54
N GLU A 31 -13.76 11.86 -11.59
CA GLU A 31 -13.88 13.31 -11.78
C GLU A 31 -15.29 13.68 -12.27
N VAL A 32 -15.91 14.69 -11.64
CA VAL A 32 -17.18 15.23 -12.13
C VAL A 32 -16.90 16.28 -13.21
N LYS A 33 -17.32 16.00 -14.44
CA LYS A 33 -17.14 16.89 -15.59
C LYS A 33 -18.21 17.97 -15.68
N SER A 34 -19.46 17.59 -15.43
CA SER A 34 -20.61 18.50 -15.52
C SER A 34 -21.71 18.11 -14.53
N GLY A 35 -22.63 19.04 -14.23
CA GLY A 35 -23.74 18.81 -13.29
C GLY A 35 -23.31 18.77 -11.82
N TYR A 36 -24.14 18.17 -10.97
CA TYR A 36 -23.90 18.04 -9.53
C TYR A 36 -23.98 16.59 -9.12
N ALA A 37 -23.05 16.14 -8.28
CA ALA A 37 -23.01 14.78 -7.79
C ALA A 37 -22.61 14.77 -6.32
N GLU A 38 -23.01 13.74 -5.59
CA GLU A 38 -22.65 13.51 -4.21
C GLU A 38 -22.25 12.06 -3.96
N LEU A 39 -21.35 11.86 -3.00
CA LEU A 39 -20.97 10.56 -2.49
C LEU A 39 -21.38 10.49 -1.02
N PHE A 40 -22.38 9.67 -0.74
CA PHE A 40 -22.99 9.50 0.59
C PHE A 40 -23.30 10.85 1.29
N GLY A 41 -23.87 11.79 0.52
CA GLY A 41 -24.28 13.12 0.98
C GLY A 41 -23.20 14.20 0.97
N THR A 42 -21.93 13.85 0.72
CA THR A 42 -20.85 14.84 0.48
C THR A 42 -20.85 15.27 -0.97
N GLU A 43 -20.99 16.57 -1.24
CA GLU A 43 -20.95 17.14 -2.59
C GLU A 43 -19.57 16.97 -3.24
N LEU A 44 -19.57 16.55 -4.51
CA LEU A 44 -18.36 16.41 -5.31
C LEU A 44 -18.10 17.71 -6.09
N VAL A 45 -16.91 18.26 -5.89
CA VAL A 45 -16.43 19.44 -6.63
C VAL A 45 -16.11 19.08 -8.08
N LYS A 46 -16.61 19.89 -9.03
CA LYS A 46 -16.33 19.77 -10.47
C LYS A 46 -14.83 19.87 -10.75
N ALA A 47 -14.36 19.09 -11.72
CA ALA A 47 -12.96 19.04 -12.16
C ALA A 47 -11.93 18.67 -11.05
N LYS A 48 -12.39 18.24 -9.86
CA LYS A 48 -11.51 17.73 -8.81
C LYS A 48 -11.39 16.20 -8.96
N PRO A 49 -10.17 15.66 -9.08
CA PRO A 49 -9.97 14.21 -9.09
C PRO A 49 -10.09 13.64 -7.67
N TYR A 50 -10.79 12.52 -7.54
CA TYR A 50 -10.92 11.72 -6.31
C TYR A 50 -10.35 10.33 -6.54
N GLU A 51 -9.41 9.90 -5.69
CA GLU A 51 -8.74 8.61 -5.85
C GLU A 51 -9.35 7.54 -4.93
N PHE A 52 -9.75 6.42 -5.53
CA PHE A 52 -10.25 5.23 -4.85
C PHE A 52 -9.28 4.07 -5.05
N HIS A 53 -8.99 3.34 -3.98
CA HIS A 53 -8.01 2.26 -3.94
C HIS A 53 -8.70 0.90 -3.79
N THR A 54 -7.93 -0.19 -3.92
CA THR A 54 -8.39 -1.57 -3.66
C THR A 54 -9.26 -1.67 -2.40
N GLY A 55 -10.40 -2.35 -2.53
CA GLY A 55 -11.44 -2.52 -1.53
C GLY A 55 -12.54 -1.44 -1.56
N ALA A 56 -12.42 -0.40 -2.40
CA ALA A 56 -13.42 0.66 -2.48
C ALA A 56 -14.69 0.16 -3.18
N LYS A 57 -15.84 0.40 -2.51
CA LYS A 57 -17.18 0.19 -3.06
C LYS A 57 -17.90 1.53 -3.00
N VAL A 58 -18.21 2.11 -4.16
CA VAL A 58 -18.59 3.51 -4.28
C VAL A 58 -19.93 3.64 -5.00
N ALA A 59 -20.77 4.56 -4.51
CA ALA A 59 -21.99 5.00 -5.18
C ALA A 59 -21.97 6.54 -5.28
N VAL A 60 -21.92 7.05 -6.51
CA VAL A 60 -21.99 8.49 -6.80
C VAL A 60 -23.37 8.82 -7.32
N PHE A 61 -24.13 9.56 -6.54
CA PHE A 61 -25.53 9.88 -6.78
C PHE A 61 -25.70 11.31 -7.32
N THR A 62 -26.76 11.57 -8.10
CA THR A 62 -27.11 12.92 -8.55
C THR A 62 -28.61 13.21 -8.44
N TRP A 63 -28.96 14.37 -7.89
CA TRP A 63 -30.34 14.88 -7.84
C TRP A 63 -30.79 15.57 -9.14
N HIS A 64 -29.86 16.04 -9.96
CA HIS A 64 -30.14 16.94 -11.09
C HIS A 64 -29.55 16.46 -12.43
N GLY A 65 -28.84 15.35 -12.41
CA GLY A 65 -28.04 14.87 -13.53
C GLY A 65 -26.60 15.38 -13.48
N CYS A 66 -25.68 14.54 -13.94
CA CYS A 66 -24.26 14.88 -14.03
C CYS A 66 -23.51 14.00 -15.03
N THR A 67 -22.34 14.45 -15.46
CA THR A 67 -21.39 13.63 -16.20
C THR A 67 -20.18 13.34 -15.32
N VAL A 68 -19.85 12.07 -15.14
CA VAL A 68 -18.72 11.60 -14.34
C VAL A 68 -17.77 10.81 -15.22
N GLU A 69 -16.47 11.04 -15.06
CA GLU A 69 -15.41 10.31 -15.73
C GLU A 69 -14.71 9.41 -14.71
N LEU A 70 -14.53 8.14 -15.07
CA LEU A 70 -13.69 7.18 -14.36
C LEU A 70 -12.43 6.89 -15.18
N ARG A 71 -11.28 6.94 -14.51
CA ARG A 71 -9.98 6.56 -15.08
C ARG A 71 -9.37 5.44 -14.25
N GLY A 72 -9.04 4.34 -14.89
CA GLY A 72 -8.50 3.15 -14.23
C GLY A 72 -9.45 1.96 -14.38
N LYS A 73 -8.95 0.78 -13.99
CA LYS A 73 -9.68 -0.47 -14.14
C LYS A 73 -10.64 -0.65 -12.96
N THR A 74 -11.90 -0.96 -13.29
CA THR A 74 -12.98 -1.29 -12.36
C THR A 74 -13.42 -2.71 -12.64
N GLU A 75 -13.74 -3.49 -11.61
CA GLU A 75 -14.30 -4.83 -11.77
C GLU A 75 -15.75 -4.76 -12.22
N VAL A 76 -16.49 -3.85 -11.62
CA VAL A 76 -17.89 -3.60 -11.89
C VAL A 76 -18.08 -2.09 -11.90
N SER A 77 -18.72 -1.56 -12.95
CA SER A 77 -19.23 -0.19 -12.99
C SER A 77 -20.55 -0.15 -13.77
N TYR A 78 -21.61 0.42 -13.17
CA TYR A 78 -22.93 0.53 -13.80
C TYR A 78 -23.75 1.66 -13.17
N VAL A 79 -24.73 2.17 -13.93
CA VAL A 79 -25.67 3.20 -13.46
C VAL A 79 -26.95 2.54 -12.94
N ALA A 80 -27.30 2.80 -11.70
CA ALA A 80 -28.54 2.37 -11.06
C ALA A 80 -29.56 3.52 -11.03
N LYS A 81 -30.77 3.25 -11.50
CA LYS A 81 -31.90 4.22 -11.47
C LYS A 81 -32.79 4.07 -10.24
N GLU A 82 -32.81 2.89 -9.63
CA GLU A 82 -33.60 2.63 -8.43
C GLU A 82 -32.73 2.81 -7.19
N THR A 83 -33.02 3.87 -6.43
CA THR A 83 -32.30 4.21 -5.21
C THR A 83 -33.27 4.61 -4.10
N PRO A 84 -32.95 4.32 -2.82
CA PRO A 84 -33.76 4.78 -1.68
C PRO A 84 -33.47 6.25 -1.29
N MET A 85 -32.77 7.03 -2.13
CA MET A 85 -32.29 8.37 -1.77
C MET A 85 -33.41 9.35 -1.44
N VAL A 86 -34.54 9.30 -2.16
CA VAL A 86 -35.73 10.12 -1.85
C VAL A 86 -36.26 9.80 -0.45
N VAL A 87 -36.25 8.52 -0.05
CA VAL A 87 -36.68 8.12 1.29
C VAL A 87 -35.73 8.68 2.35
N TYR A 88 -34.42 8.62 2.10
CA TYR A 88 -33.41 9.18 3.01
C TYR A 88 -33.52 10.71 3.13
N LEU A 89 -33.81 11.41 2.03
CA LEU A 89 -34.07 12.84 2.02
C LEU A 89 -35.33 13.19 2.83
N ASN A 90 -36.41 12.41 2.68
CA ASN A 90 -37.64 12.60 3.47
C ASN A 90 -37.40 12.40 4.97
N VAL A 91 -36.61 11.39 5.34
CA VAL A 91 -36.19 11.19 6.74
C VAL A 91 -35.40 12.40 7.23
N HIS A 92 -34.42 12.87 6.47
CA HIS A 92 -33.64 14.05 6.82
C HIS A 92 -34.54 15.29 7.00
N ALA A 93 -35.47 15.54 6.09
CA ALA A 93 -36.40 16.66 6.17
C ALA A 93 -37.29 16.59 7.43
N ALA A 94 -37.78 15.40 7.79
CA ALA A 94 -38.56 15.20 9.02
C ALA A 94 -37.73 15.40 10.30
N LEU A 95 -36.46 15.00 10.29
CA LEU A 95 -35.53 15.27 11.39
C LEU A 95 -35.20 16.77 11.48
N GLU A 96 -35.06 17.44 10.34
CA GLU A 96 -34.79 18.87 10.30
C GLU A 96 -35.96 19.70 10.85
N GLN A 97 -37.20 19.32 10.55
CA GLN A 97 -38.38 19.94 11.19
C GLN A 97 -38.35 19.81 12.71
N GLN A 98 -37.91 18.65 13.24
CA GLN A 98 -37.75 18.47 14.69
C GLN A 98 -36.62 19.35 15.25
N ARG A 99 -35.51 19.53 14.52
CA ARG A 99 -34.44 20.45 14.93
C ARG A 99 -34.89 21.91 14.94
N VAL A 100 -35.67 22.33 13.94
CA VAL A 100 -36.24 23.68 13.87
C VAL A 100 -37.18 23.93 15.06
N ALA A 101 -38.07 22.98 15.36
CA ALA A 101 -38.94 23.07 16.54
C ALA A 101 -38.11 23.12 17.85
N ALA A 102 -37.12 22.25 17.99
CA ALA A 102 -36.25 22.23 19.16
C ALA A 102 -35.48 23.54 19.37
N GLU A 103 -35.01 24.17 18.28
CA GLU A 103 -34.35 25.46 18.33
C GLU A 103 -35.30 26.60 18.75
N GLN A 104 -36.54 26.59 18.25
CA GLN A 104 -37.57 27.57 18.61
C GLN A 104 -38.02 27.42 20.07
N GLU A 105 -38.21 26.19 20.53
CA GLU A 105 -38.66 25.86 21.89
C GLU A 105 -37.51 25.81 22.91
N SER A 106 -36.26 25.95 22.45
CA SER A 106 -35.04 25.77 23.26
C SER A 106 -34.98 24.42 23.97
N THR A 107 -35.42 23.36 23.29
CA THR A 107 -35.33 21.96 23.72
C THR A 107 -34.21 21.23 22.97
N ARG A 108 -33.98 19.95 23.30
CA ARG A 108 -33.00 19.12 22.59
C ARG A 108 -33.52 18.73 21.20
N GLY A 109 -32.61 18.61 20.23
CA GLY A 109 -32.90 18.05 18.92
C GLY A 109 -33.11 16.54 18.96
N PRO A 110 -33.52 15.93 17.83
CA PRO A 110 -33.89 14.52 17.79
C PRO A 110 -32.69 13.60 18.00
N VAL A 111 -32.86 12.59 18.86
CA VAL A 111 -31.95 11.45 18.99
C VAL A 111 -32.44 10.33 18.08
N THR A 112 -31.67 10.01 17.04
CA THR A 112 -32.03 9.03 16.00
C THR A 112 -31.09 7.83 16.02
N MET A 113 -31.65 6.62 16.13
CA MET A 113 -30.88 5.37 16.11
C MET A 113 -31.15 4.56 14.84
N VAL A 114 -30.09 4.10 14.16
CA VAL A 114 -30.17 3.30 12.94
C VAL A 114 -29.87 1.84 13.26
N VAL A 115 -30.82 0.94 13.02
CA VAL A 115 -30.74 -0.48 13.35
C VAL A 115 -31.06 -1.37 12.15
N GLY A 116 -30.57 -2.62 12.20
CA GLY A 116 -30.74 -3.59 11.11
C GLY A 116 -29.61 -4.62 11.07
N PRO A 117 -29.78 -5.72 10.33
CA PRO A 117 -28.78 -6.80 10.26
C PRO A 117 -27.48 -6.34 9.60
N GLY A 118 -26.49 -7.23 9.50
CA GLY A 118 -25.28 -6.98 8.71
C GLY A 118 -25.62 -6.61 7.25
N ASP A 119 -24.81 -5.75 6.66
CA ASP A 119 -24.82 -5.48 5.21
C ASP A 119 -26.16 -4.95 4.64
N VAL A 120 -26.83 -4.06 5.40
CA VAL A 120 -28.03 -3.31 4.94
C VAL A 120 -27.78 -1.82 4.71
N GLY A 121 -26.55 -1.35 4.88
CA GLY A 121 -26.17 0.05 4.64
C GLY A 121 -26.34 1.02 5.82
N LYS A 122 -26.37 0.53 7.07
CA LYS A 122 -26.51 1.37 8.29
C LYS A 122 -25.49 2.50 8.38
N SER A 123 -24.20 2.19 8.21
CA SER A 123 -23.13 3.20 8.25
C SER A 123 -23.26 4.21 7.11
N THR A 124 -23.71 3.76 5.93
CA THR A 124 -23.95 4.61 4.76
C THR A 124 -25.10 5.58 5.00
N LEU A 125 -26.25 5.09 5.48
CA LEU A 125 -27.39 5.93 5.83
C LEU A 125 -27.00 6.95 6.92
N THR A 126 -26.30 6.50 7.96
CA THR A 126 -25.83 7.38 9.03
C THR A 126 -24.95 8.50 8.47
N ARG A 127 -24.00 8.17 7.57
CA ARG A 127 -23.15 9.15 6.91
C ARG A 127 -23.95 10.16 6.08
N ILE A 128 -24.94 9.71 5.31
CA ILE A 128 -25.81 10.58 4.50
C ILE A 128 -26.57 11.57 5.40
N LEU A 129 -27.23 11.08 6.46
CA LEU A 129 -28.03 11.91 7.36
C LEU A 129 -27.17 12.95 8.10
N LEU A 130 -25.97 12.57 8.53
CA LEU A 130 -25.00 13.49 9.14
C LEU A 130 -24.53 14.56 8.16
N ASN A 131 -24.17 14.16 6.93
CA ASN A 131 -23.73 15.08 5.89
C ASN A 131 -24.84 16.08 5.51
N TYR A 132 -26.08 15.63 5.37
CA TYR A 132 -27.22 16.52 5.09
C TYR A 132 -27.49 17.48 6.25
N ALA A 133 -27.43 17.02 7.49
CA ALA A 133 -27.57 17.90 8.66
C ALA A 133 -26.51 19.01 8.66
N VAL A 134 -25.26 18.69 8.37
CA VAL A 134 -24.19 19.68 8.31
C VAL A 134 -24.33 20.64 7.14
N ARG A 135 -24.81 20.16 5.97
CA ARG A 135 -25.14 21.02 4.83
C ARG A 135 -26.24 22.03 5.17
N MET A 136 -27.14 21.69 6.09
CA MET A 136 -28.15 22.60 6.68
C MET A 136 -27.61 23.47 7.84
N GLY A 137 -26.29 23.49 8.07
CA GLY A 137 -25.66 24.31 9.11
C GLY A 137 -25.78 23.76 10.54
N ARG A 138 -26.30 22.52 10.70
CA ARG A 138 -26.38 21.81 11.98
C ARG A 138 -25.02 21.23 12.37
N ARG A 139 -24.89 20.85 13.65
CA ARG A 139 -23.71 20.20 14.22
C ARG A 139 -24.12 18.98 15.04
N PRO A 140 -24.64 17.91 14.40
CA PRO A 140 -25.10 16.73 15.11
C PRO A 140 -23.94 15.97 15.75
N ILE A 141 -24.23 15.23 16.82
CA ILE A 141 -23.29 14.28 17.41
C ILE A 141 -23.47 12.93 16.69
N TYR A 142 -22.40 12.41 16.11
CA TYR A 142 -22.35 11.05 15.58
C TYR A 142 -21.91 10.11 16.69
N VAL A 143 -22.68 9.05 16.94
CA VAL A 143 -22.37 7.98 17.87
C VAL A 143 -22.20 6.69 17.10
N ASP A 144 -21.14 5.94 17.38
CA ASP A 144 -20.87 4.64 16.77
C ASP A 144 -20.76 3.55 17.84
N LEU A 145 -21.76 2.68 17.86
CA LEU A 145 -21.85 1.55 18.79
C LEU A 145 -21.38 0.23 18.15
N ASP A 146 -20.90 0.24 16.91
CA ASP A 146 -20.35 -0.95 16.25
C ASP A 146 -18.88 -1.19 16.65
N VAL A 147 -18.67 -2.07 17.63
CA VAL A 147 -17.33 -2.47 18.08
C VAL A 147 -16.57 -3.32 17.06
N GLY A 148 -17.24 -3.92 16.07
CA GLY A 148 -16.63 -4.81 15.09
C GLY A 148 -16.12 -4.09 13.85
N GLN A 149 -16.87 -3.09 13.37
CA GLN A 149 -16.58 -2.34 12.14
C GLN A 149 -16.74 -0.82 12.29
N GLY A 150 -16.62 -0.29 13.51
CA GLY A 150 -16.77 1.14 13.81
C GLY A 150 -15.83 2.05 13.00
N HIS A 151 -16.32 3.27 12.74
CA HIS A 151 -15.70 4.27 11.86
C HIS A 151 -15.03 5.41 12.63
N ILE A 152 -15.15 5.47 13.96
CA ILE A 152 -14.60 6.55 14.79
C ILE A 152 -13.15 6.28 15.18
N SER A 153 -12.83 5.08 15.65
CA SER A 153 -11.49 4.73 16.14
C SER A 153 -11.07 3.34 15.64
N VAL A 154 -10.14 2.69 16.33
CA VAL A 154 -9.75 1.30 16.08
C VAL A 154 -10.89 0.34 16.46
N PRO A 155 -10.93 -0.89 15.88
CA PRO A 155 -11.90 -1.91 16.27
C PRO A 155 -11.84 -2.24 17.77
N GLY A 156 -12.97 -2.65 18.34
CA GLY A 156 -13.12 -2.89 19.77
C GLY A 156 -13.36 -1.62 20.59
N THR A 157 -13.90 -0.57 19.95
CA THR A 157 -14.21 0.70 20.62
C THR A 157 -15.65 1.11 20.37
N ILE A 158 -16.17 1.92 21.28
CA ILE A 158 -17.43 2.64 21.16
C ILE A 158 -17.08 4.12 21.25
N GLY A 159 -17.67 4.98 20.44
CA GLY A 159 -17.32 6.39 20.51
C GLY A 159 -18.35 7.35 19.95
N ALA A 160 -18.02 8.63 20.07
CA ALA A 160 -18.79 9.72 19.51
C ALA A 160 -17.90 10.87 19.03
N LEU A 161 -18.39 11.60 18.03
CA LEU A 161 -17.75 12.80 17.50
C LEU A 161 -18.79 13.87 17.17
N LEU A 162 -18.41 15.14 17.32
CA LEU A 162 -19.22 16.28 16.89
C LEU A 162 -18.96 16.51 15.39
N VAL A 163 -19.98 16.35 14.55
CA VAL A 163 -19.82 16.57 13.10
C VAL A 163 -20.06 18.03 12.77
N GLU A 164 -19.01 18.74 12.39
CA GLU A 164 -19.10 20.17 12.03
C GLU A 164 -18.96 20.44 10.54
N ARG A 165 -18.43 19.48 9.78
CA ARG A 165 -18.20 19.58 8.32
C ARG A 165 -18.58 18.27 7.65
N PRO A 166 -19.00 18.30 6.37
CA PRO A 166 -19.26 17.07 5.63
C PRO A 166 -18.03 16.16 5.62
N ALA A 167 -18.25 14.85 5.61
CA ALA A 167 -17.19 13.86 5.54
C ALA A 167 -16.32 14.08 4.30
N SER A 168 -15.02 14.15 4.47
CA SER A 168 -14.06 14.04 3.37
C SER A 168 -14.31 12.73 2.62
N ILE A 169 -14.27 12.78 1.28
CA ILE A 169 -14.41 11.59 0.44
C ILE A 169 -13.34 10.55 0.80
N GLU A 170 -12.13 11.03 1.07
CA GLU A 170 -10.95 10.20 1.28
C GLU A 170 -10.77 9.82 2.75
N GLU A 171 -10.94 10.78 3.67
CA GLU A 171 -10.60 10.63 5.10
C GLU A 171 -11.84 10.44 6.00
N GLY A 172 -13.05 10.63 5.49
CA GLY A 172 -14.27 10.55 6.30
C GLY A 172 -14.48 11.77 7.19
N PHE A 173 -15.13 11.58 8.35
CA PHE A 173 -15.37 12.66 9.31
C PHE A 173 -14.09 13.05 10.05
N SER A 174 -13.95 14.34 10.34
CA SER A 174 -12.84 14.86 11.16
C SER A 174 -12.85 14.22 12.55
N GLN A 175 -11.73 13.64 12.95
CA GLN A 175 -11.55 13.00 14.26
C GLN A 175 -10.89 13.95 15.26
N GLN A 176 -11.30 15.22 15.26
CA GLN A 176 -10.82 16.16 16.27
C GLN A 176 -11.53 15.91 17.60
N ALA A 177 -10.76 15.60 18.64
CA ALA A 177 -11.23 15.33 20.01
C ALA A 177 -12.43 14.34 20.08
N PRO A 178 -12.28 13.11 19.56
CA PRO A 178 -13.33 12.10 19.67
C PRO A 178 -13.45 11.63 21.12
N LEU A 179 -14.67 11.28 21.52
CA LEU A 179 -14.92 10.55 22.75
C LEU A 179 -14.88 9.06 22.43
N VAL A 180 -13.94 8.31 23.01
CA VAL A 180 -13.71 6.90 22.67
C VAL A 180 -13.53 6.11 23.95
N TYR A 181 -14.28 5.02 24.05
CA TYR A 181 -14.22 4.05 25.13
C TYR A 181 -13.72 2.70 24.63
N HIS A 182 -12.88 2.05 25.44
CA HIS A 182 -12.34 0.73 25.12
C HIS A 182 -13.30 -0.37 25.52
N PHE A 183 -13.76 -1.16 24.56
CA PHE A 183 -14.49 -2.39 24.80
C PHE A 183 -13.60 -3.63 24.67
N GLY A 184 -12.66 -3.62 23.71
CA GLY A 184 -11.61 -4.66 23.56
C GLY A 184 -12.03 -5.93 22.81
N HIS A 185 -13.30 -6.05 22.41
CA HIS A 185 -13.81 -7.20 21.67
C HIS A 185 -14.48 -6.78 20.35
N SER A 186 -14.50 -7.68 19.37
CA SER A 186 -15.10 -7.44 18.04
C SER A 186 -16.62 -7.67 18.00
N SER A 187 -17.21 -8.18 19.07
CA SER A 187 -18.65 -8.47 19.19
C SER A 187 -19.15 -8.12 20.59
N PRO A 188 -20.30 -7.44 20.74
CA PRO A 188 -20.89 -7.13 22.05
C PRO A 188 -21.13 -8.39 22.90
N GLY A 189 -21.38 -9.54 22.26
CA GLY A 189 -21.70 -10.80 22.95
C GLY A 189 -20.57 -11.36 23.81
N GLU A 190 -19.33 -10.90 23.62
CA GLU A 190 -18.19 -11.33 24.45
C GLU A 190 -18.30 -10.83 25.90
N ASN A 191 -18.91 -9.65 26.11
CA ASN A 191 -19.15 -9.09 27.44
C ASN A 191 -20.30 -8.07 27.41
N LEU A 192 -21.53 -8.56 27.53
CA LEU A 192 -22.74 -7.74 27.45
C LEU A 192 -22.81 -6.67 28.56
N GLU A 193 -22.40 -7.01 29.78
CA GLU A 193 -22.43 -6.09 30.92
C GLU A 193 -21.47 -4.92 30.71
N LEU A 194 -20.25 -5.20 30.27
CA LEU A 194 -19.27 -4.16 29.93
C LEU A 194 -19.78 -3.28 28.77
N TYR A 195 -20.34 -3.90 27.73
CA TYR A 195 -20.88 -3.16 26.59
C TYR A 195 -21.97 -2.18 27.03
N ASN A 196 -22.96 -2.67 27.81
CA ASN A 196 -24.06 -1.85 28.31
C ASN A 196 -23.58 -0.73 29.26
N THR A 197 -22.57 -1.02 30.09
CA THR A 197 -21.95 -0.04 30.99
C THR A 197 -21.31 1.10 30.19
N ILE A 198 -20.52 0.77 29.16
CA ILE A 198 -19.86 1.77 28.30
C ILE A 198 -20.89 2.57 27.51
N VAL A 199 -21.93 1.93 26.97
CA VAL A 199 -23.02 2.59 26.25
C VAL A 199 -23.76 3.59 27.15
N GLY A 200 -24.09 3.18 28.38
CA GLY A 200 -24.72 4.06 29.37
C GLY A 200 -23.84 5.27 29.68
N ARG A 201 -22.55 5.03 29.94
CA ARG A 201 -21.60 6.11 30.20
C ARG A 201 -21.46 7.08 29.03
N LEU A 202 -21.39 6.57 27.81
CA LEU A 202 -21.31 7.39 26.62
C LEU A 202 -22.56 8.27 26.47
N ALA A 203 -23.74 7.73 26.76
CA ALA A 203 -24.99 8.48 26.73
C ALA A 203 -25.02 9.61 27.77
N GLU A 204 -24.59 9.34 29.02
CA GLU A 204 -24.46 10.36 30.07
C GLU A 204 -23.55 11.52 29.65
N VAL A 205 -22.36 11.21 29.13
CA VAL A 205 -21.39 12.25 28.73
C VAL A 205 -21.90 13.06 27.53
N ILE A 206 -22.67 12.44 26.63
CA ILE A 206 -23.30 13.15 25.52
C ILE A 206 -24.42 14.06 26.02
N ALA A 207 -25.23 13.63 26.99
CA ALA A 207 -26.25 14.46 27.61
C ALA A 207 -25.61 15.70 28.26
N GLU A 208 -24.56 15.52 29.06
CA GLU A 208 -23.78 16.61 29.67
C GLU A 208 -23.18 17.56 28.60
N ARG A 209 -22.68 17.00 27.49
CA ARG A 209 -22.15 17.81 26.38
C ARG A 209 -23.25 18.61 25.68
N CYS A 210 -24.45 18.06 25.56
CA CYS A 210 -25.61 18.76 24.99
C CYS A 210 -26.08 19.89 25.90
N GLU A 211 -26.08 19.71 27.22
CA GLU A 211 -26.41 20.77 28.20
C GLU A 211 -25.46 21.97 28.05
N ASN A 212 -24.17 21.71 27.83
CA ASN A 212 -23.15 22.75 27.70
C ASN A 212 -23.00 23.33 26.28
N ASN A 213 -23.63 22.72 25.27
CA ASN A 213 -23.53 23.15 23.88
C ASN A 213 -24.91 23.18 23.21
N LYS A 214 -25.59 24.33 23.29
CA LYS A 214 -26.92 24.53 22.71
C LYS A 214 -26.98 24.15 21.23
N LYS A 215 -25.94 24.46 20.44
CA LYS A 215 -25.93 24.17 19.00
C LYS A 215 -25.82 22.68 18.71
N ALA A 216 -25.02 21.94 19.48
CA ALA A 216 -24.96 20.48 19.39
C ALA A 216 -26.28 19.84 19.86
N SER A 217 -26.84 20.34 20.97
CA SER A 217 -28.10 19.89 21.54
C SER A 217 -29.25 19.99 20.55
N THR A 218 -29.52 21.17 19.97
CA THR A 218 -30.61 21.35 19.00
C THR A 218 -30.36 20.63 17.68
N SER A 219 -29.11 20.29 17.36
CA SER A 219 -28.76 19.51 16.17
C SER A 219 -29.06 18.01 16.33
N GLY A 220 -29.20 17.52 17.57
CA GLY A 220 -29.51 16.14 17.88
C GLY A 220 -28.35 15.17 17.71
N VAL A 221 -28.67 13.89 17.82
CA VAL A 221 -27.71 12.78 17.84
C VAL A 221 -28.10 11.74 16.79
N ILE A 222 -27.12 11.20 16.05
CA ILE A 222 -27.34 10.08 15.13
C ILE A 222 -26.46 8.91 15.53
N ILE A 223 -27.08 7.77 15.81
CA ILE A 223 -26.47 6.58 16.40
C ILE A 223 -26.43 5.45 15.36
N ASN A 224 -25.21 4.99 15.03
CA ASN A 224 -24.98 3.76 14.27
C ASN A 224 -24.81 2.56 15.21
N THR A 225 -25.41 1.41 14.88
CA THR A 225 -25.34 0.20 15.70
C THR A 225 -24.68 -0.97 14.97
N CYS A 226 -24.24 -1.99 15.73
CA CYS A 226 -23.78 -3.25 15.15
C CYS A 226 -24.93 -4.03 14.47
N GLY A 227 -24.57 -5.03 13.66
CA GLY A 227 -25.52 -5.87 12.91
C GLY A 227 -26.16 -7.02 13.71
N TRP A 228 -25.97 -7.09 15.03
CA TRP A 228 -26.47 -8.18 15.86
C TRP A 228 -27.87 -7.85 16.40
N ILE A 229 -28.90 -8.39 15.75
CA ILE A 229 -30.31 -8.01 16.00
C ILE A 229 -31.15 -9.09 16.69
N LYS A 230 -30.59 -10.27 16.98
CA LYS A 230 -31.34 -11.43 17.51
C LYS A 230 -30.91 -11.73 18.94
N GLY A 231 -31.84 -12.21 19.77
CA GLY A 231 -31.55 -12.67 21.13
C GLY A 231 -30.96 -11.55 21.99
N ASP A 232 -29.78 -11.75 22.55
CA ASP A 232 -29.11 -10.73 23.35
C ASP A 232 -28.73 -9.47 22.54
N GLY A 233 -28.56 -9.59 21.22
CA GLY A 233 -28.38 -8.43 20.33
C GLY A 233 -29.59 -7.49 20.37
N TYR A 234 -30.82 -8.02 20.42
CA TYR A 234 -32.02 -7.20 20.58
C TYR A 234 -32.05 -6.47 21.93
N LYS A 235 -31.60 -7.15 23.01
CA LYS A 235 -31.50 -6.54 24.34
C LYS A 235 -30.50 -5.38 24.36
N VAL A 236 -29.36 -5.55 23.67
CA VAL A 236 -28.35 -4.50 23.51
C VAL A 236 -28.92 -3.29 22.76
N LEU A 237 -29.67 -3.50 21.68
CA LEU A 237 -30.36 -2.42 20.96
C LEU A 237 -31.39 -1.70 21.84
N SER A 238 -32.14 -2.45 22.64
CA SER A 238 -33.15 -1.90 23.55
C SER A 238 -32.50 -1.08 24.67
N HIS A 239 -31.39 -1.57 25.24
CA HIS A 239 -30.59 -0.85 26.23
C HIS A 239 -30.04 0.46 25.65
N ALA A 240 -29.48 0.43 24.44
CA ALA A 240 -29.01 1.63 23.76
C ALA A 240 -30.14 2.64 23.51
N ALA A 241 -31.32 2.18 23.08
CA ALA A 241 -32.49 3.04 22.88
C ALA A 241 -32.92 3.76 24.16
N GLN A 242 -32.89 3.04 25.29
CA GLN A 242 -33.23 3.57 26.61
C GLN A 242 -32.16 4.52 27.13
N ALA A 243 -30.89 4.12 27.10
CA ALA A 243 -29.77 4.91 27.62
C ALA A 243 -29.63 6.27 26.90
N PHE A 244 -29.84 6.29 25.59
CA PHE A 244 -29.80 7.51 24.79
C PHE A 244 -31.13 8.27 24.74
N GLU A 245 -32.20 7.73 25.34
CA GLU A 245 -33.55 8.29 25.26
C GLU A 245 -33.95 8.60 23.81
N VAL A 246 -33.88 7.59 22.94
CA VAL A 246 -34.05 7.74 21.49
C VAL A 246 -35.47 8.20 21.13
N ASP A 247 -35.59 9.21 20.26
CA ASP A 247 -36.88 9.71 19.75
C ASP A 247 -37.31 8.99 18.46
N VAL A 248 -36.34 8.59 17.63
CA VAL A 248 -36.58 7.99 16.31
C VAL A 248 -35.70 6.76 16.11
N ILE A 249 -36.30 5.63 15.72
CA ILE A 249 -35.57 4.41 15.34
C ILE A 249 -35.82 4.11 13.86
N LEU A 250 -34.75 4.05 13.09
CA LEU A 250 -34.76 3.72 11.66
C LEU A 250 -34.34 2.25 11.48
N VAL A 251 -35.28 1.40 11.06
CA VAL A 251 -35.07 -0.04 10.88
C VAL A 251 -34.84 -0.34 9.40
N LEU A 252 -33.62 -0.76 9.05
CA LEU A 252 -33.24 -1.09 7.67
C LEU A 252 -33.47 -2.57 7.37
N ASP A 253 -34.30 -2.84 6.34
CA ASP A 253 -34.47 -4.14 5.66
C ASP A 253 -34.71 -5.33 6.63
N ASN A 254 -35.54 -5.11 7.67
CA ASN A 254 -35.93 -6.17 8.60
C ASN A 254 -37.32 -5.94 9.23
N GLU A 255 -38.35 -6.52 8.64
CA GLU A 255 -39.74 -6.36 9.11
C GLU A 255 -39.98 -6.97 10.50
N ARG A 256 -39.31 -8.08 10.82
CA ARG A 256 -39.43 -8.72 12.12
C ARG A 256 -38.93 -7.80 13.24
N LEU A 257 -37.72 -7.26 13.08
CA LEU A 257 -37.13 -6.31 14.02
C LEU A 257 -37.99 -5.05 14.13
N TYR A 258 -38.54 -4.57 13.02
CA TYR A 258 -39.46 -3.43 13.02
C TYR A 258 -40.69 -3.68 13.89
N ASN A 259 -41.35 -4.82 13.72
CA ASN A 259 -42.54 -5.17 14.51
C ASN A 259 -42.21 -5.40 16.00
N GLU A 260 -41.07 -6.02 16.29
CA GLU A 260 -40.59 -6.21 17.67
C GLU A 260 -40.32 -4.86 18.36
N LEU A 261 -39.58 -3.95 17.71
CA LEU A 261 -39.31 -2.62 18.27
C LEU A 261 -40.58 -1.76 18.38
N LYS A 262 -41.48 -1.81 17.39
CA LYS A 262 -42.74 -1.07 17.43
C LYS A 262 -43.65 -1.51 18.58
N ARG A 263 -43.60 -2.80 18.94
CA ARG A 263 -44.37 -3.36 20.06
C ARG A 263 -43.76 -2.97 21.41
N ASP A 264 -42.44 -3.04 21.52
CA ASP A 264 -41.75 -2.99 22.82
C ASP A 264 -41.26 -1.58 23.19
N MET A 265 -41.11 -0.67 22.22
CA MET A 265 -40.73 0.73 22.48
C MET A 265 -41.92 1.58 22.96
N PRO A 266 -41.67 2.61 23.79
CA PRO A 266 -42.71 3.55 24.19
C PRO A 266 -43.38 4.23 22.99
N LYS A 267 -44.67 4.57 23.12
CA LYS A 267 -45.48 5.16 22.03
C LYS A 267 -44.93 6.47 21.46
N PHE A 268 -44.12 7.20 22.22
CA PHE A 268 -43.50 8.44 21.74
C PHE A 268 -42.33 8.19 20.79
N VAL A 269 -41.70 7.01 20.84
CA VAL A 269 -40.57 6.64 19.98
C VAL A 269 -41.10 6.31 18.59
N LYS A 270 -40.67 7.06 17.58
CA LYS A 270 -41.08 6.85 16.19
C LYS A 270 -40.23 5.75 15.56
N VAL A 271 -40.81 4.56 15.38
CA VAL A 271 -40.15 3.46 14.66
C VAL A 271 -40.54 3.49 13.19
N VAL A 272 -39.55 3.65 12.30
CA VAL A 272 -39.71 3.80 10.85
C VAL A 272 -38.98 2.69 10.12
N TYR A 273 -39.68 2.00 9.21
CA TYR A 273 -39.09 0.98 8.34
C TYR A 273 -38.52 1.63 7.08
N LEU A 274 -37.29 1.26 6.70
CA LEU A 274 -36.59 1.76 5.52
C LEU A 274 -36.10 0.59 4.65
N PRO A 275 -36.21 0.69 3.31
CA PRO A 275 -35.64 -0.30 2.40
C PRO A 275 -34.10 -0.21 2.38
N LYS A 276 -33.41 -1.34 2.14
CA LYS A 276 -31.98 -1.31 1.83
C LYS A 276 -31.74 -0.74 0.43
N SER A 277 -30.55 -0.15 0.23
CA SER A 277 -30.08 0.14 -1.13
C SER A 277 -29.66 -1.15 -1.82
N GLY A 278 -30.03 -1.32 -3.10
CA GLY A 278 -29.54 -2.41 -3.93
C GLY A 278 -28.04 -2.34 -4.25
N GLY A 279 -27.35 -1.25 -3.86
CA GLY A 279 -25.90 -1.08 -4.00
C GLY A 279 -25.10 -1.55 -2.79
N VAL A 280 -25.78 -2.06 -1.76
CA VAL A 280 -25.07 -2.61 -0.59
C VAL A 280 -24.54 -3.99 -0.96
N VAL A 281 -23.25 -4.19 -0.69
CA VAL A 281 -22.55 -5.44 -0.99
C VAL A 281 -22.29 -6.20 0.31
N GLU A 282 -22.57 -7.49 0.30
CA GLU A 282 -22.30 -8.39 1.40
C GLU A 282 -20.79 -8.55 1.62
N ARG A 283 -20.37 -8.66 2.89
CA ARG A 283 -18.96 -8.77 3.26
C ARG A 283 -18.67 -10.09 3.94
N SER A 284 -17.68 -10.81 3.41
CA SER A 284 -17.16 -12.03 4.03
C SER A 284 -16.49 -11.75 5.38
N SER A 285 -16.32 -12.80 6.19
CA SER A 285 -15.58 -12.71 7.45
C SER A 285 -14.13 -12.24 7.25
N THR A 286 -13.49 -12.70 6.16
CA THR A 286 -12.13 -12.30 5.77
C THR A 286 -12.07 -10.81 5.43
N GLN A 287 -12.98 -10.30 4.60
CA GLN A 287 -13.02 -8.87 4.25
C GLN A 287 -13.22 -7.99 5.49
N ARG A 288 -14.04 -8.43 6.45
CA ARG A 288 -14.22 -7.74 7.73
C ARG A 288 -12.94 -7.74 8.58
N ALA A 289 -12.15 -8.82 8.53
CA ALA A 289 -10.87 -8.90 9.22
C ALA A 289 -9.84 -7.95 8.57
N GLU A 290 -9.71 -7.98 7.25
CA GLU A 290 -8.83 -7.08 6.50
C GLU A 290 -9.20 -5.61 6.73
N ALA A 291 -10.49 -5.28 6.79
CA ALA A 291 -10.96 -3.93 7.10
C ALA A 291 -10.57 -3.49 8.54
N ARG A 292 -10.61 -4.41 9.52
CA ARG A 292 -10.14 -4.12 10.88
C ARG A 292 -8.64 -3.84 10.91
N ASP A 293 -7.86 -4.65 10.21
CA ASP A 293 -6.41 -4.49 10.13
C ASP A 293 -6.03 -3.18 9.42
N ALA A 294 -6.72 -2.87 8.31
CA ALA A 294 -6.57 -1.60 7.61
C ALA A 294 -6.89 -0.40 8.51
N ARG A 295 -7.91 -0.54 9.37
CA ARG A 295 -8.30 0.52 10.31
C ARG A 295 -7.26 0.75 11.42
N ILE A 296 -6.69 -0.34 11.95
CA ILE A 296 -5.58 -0.25 12.92
C ILE A 296 -4.37 0.42 12.25
N ARG A 297 -4.05 0.04 11.02
CA ARG A 297 -2.95 0.65 10.25
C ARG A 297 -3.19 2.14 10.01
N GLU A 298 -4.41 2.52 9.61
CA GLU A 298 -4.80 3.92 9.40
C GLU A 298 -4.62 4.77 10.66
N TYR A 299 -4.94 4.23 11.84
CA TYR A 299 -4.73 4.93 13.10
C TYR A 299 -3.26 5.30 13.34
N PHE A 300 -2.32 4.37 13.11
CA PHE A 300 -0.90 4.59 13.37
C PHE A 300 -0.18 5.34 12.25
N TYR A 301 -0.50 5.05 10.99
CA TYR A 301 0.27 5.51 9.83
C TYR A 301 -0.49 6.52 8.96
N GLY A 302 -1.70 6.89 9.36
CA GLY A 302 -2.58 7.72 8.54
C GLY A 302 -3.05 6.98 7.29
N LYS A 303 -3.78 7.70 6.45
CA LYS A 303 -4.31 7.19 5.18
C LYS A 303 -3.63 7.87 4.00
N ARG A 304 -4.13 9.04 3.59
CA ARG A 304 -3.53 9.85 2.53
C ARG A 304 -2.43 10.75 3.09
N THR A 305 -2.74 11.45 4.18
CA THR A 305 -1.72 12.13 4.98
C THR A 305 -1.00 11.09 5.83
N PRO A 306 0.28 10.77 5.55
CA PRO A 306 0.99 9.78 6.33
C PRO A 306 1.29 10.33 7.73
N TYR A 307 1.12 9.47 8.73
CA TYR A 307 1.61 9.68 10.08
C TYR A 307 2.90 8.88 10.29
N TYR A 308 3.77 9.39 11.15
CA TYR A 308 5.06 8.77 11.46
C TYR A 308 5.06 8.32 12.93
N PRO A 309 4.54 7.12 13.24
CA PRO A 309 4.46 6.64 14.61
C PRO A 309 5.86 6.36 15.18
N HIS A 310 6.05 6.60 16.47
CA HIS A 310 7.30 6.35 17.15
C HIS A 310 7.33 4.94 17.75
N SER A 311 8.46 4.25 17.59
CA SER A 311 8.73 2.95 18.23
C SER A 311 9.87 3.13 19.22
N PHE A 312 9.68 2.70 20.47
CA PHE A 312 10.68 2.78 21.53
C PHE A 312 10.42 1.71 22.60
N ASP A 313 11.48 1.33 23.30
CA ASP A 313 11.40 0.34 24.37
C ASP A 313 10.92 0.98 25.68
N VAL A 314 10.06 0.27 26.40
CA VAL A 314 9.55 0.67 27.71
C VAL A 314 9.84 -0.42 28.73
N LYS A 315 10.34 -0.05 29.91
CA LYS A 315 10.63 -1.01 30.98
C LYS A 315 9.32 -1.55 31.55
N PHE A 316 9.28 -2.83 31.88
CA PHE A 316 8.09 -3.46 32.47
C PHE A 316 7.64 -2.78 33.77
N ASN A 317 8.58 -2.25 34.57
CA ASN A 317 8.27 -1.54 35.81
C ASN A 317 7.54 -0.20 35.58
N ASP A 318 7.63 0.36 34.38
CA ASP A 318 6.99 1.63 34.02
C ASP A 318 5.57 1.40 33.48
N LEU A 319 5.16 0.13 33.27
CA LEU A 319 3.88 -0.25 32.68
C LEU A 319 2.93 -0.83 33.73
N LYS A 320 1.70 -0.31 33.74
CA LYS A 320 0.57 -0.91 34.46
C LYS A 320 -0.46 -1.38 33.46
N ILE A 321 -0.47 -2.69 33.18
CA ILE A 321 -1.35 -3.29 32.17
C ILE A 321 -2.53 -3.95 32.88
N TYR A 322 -3.73 -3.70 32.36
CA TYR A 322 -4.95 -4.28 32.89
C TYR A 322 -5.79 -4.92 31.78
N LYS A 323 -6.58 -5.92 32.16
CA LYS A 323 -7.61 -6.55 31.33
C LYS A 323 -8.95 -6.43 32.04
N VAL A 324 -9.99 -6.12 31.30
CA VAL A 324 -11.37 -6.10 31.81
C VAL A 324 -11.97 -7.49 31.73
N GLY A 325 -12.63 -7.91 32.80
CA GLY A 325 -13.22 -9.24 32.95
C GLY A 325 -12.28 -10.20 33.68
N ALA A 326 -12.71 -10.64 34.85
CA ALA A 326 -12.08 -11.72 35.59
C ALA A 326 -12.57 -13.09 35.08
N PRO A 327 -11.77 -14.16 35.20
CA PRO A 327 -12.22 -15.52 34.93
C PRO A 327 -13.47 -15.84 35.74
N SER A 328 -14.44 -16.54 35.14
CA SER A 328 -15.65 -16.95 35.84
C SER A 328 -15.31 -17.91 36.97
N LEU A 329 -15.64 -17.50 38.20
CA LEU A 329 -15.53 -18.38 39.38
C LEU A 329 -16.84 -19.17 39.52
N PRO A 330 -16.77 -20.46 39.93
CA PRO A 330 -17.96 -21.22 40.30
C PRO A 330 -18.75 -20.50 41.40
N ALA A 331 -20.07 -20.64 41.40
CA ALA A 331 -20.94 -19.96 42.39
C ALA A 331 -20.59 -20.30 43.84
N SER A 332 -20.03 -21.49 44.09
CA SER A 332 -19.53 -21.93 45.40
C SER A 332 -18.28 -21.18 45.89
N CYS A 333 -17.56 -20.50 44.99
CA CYS A 333 -16.30 -19.79 45.28
C CYS A 333 -16.46 -18.26 45.21
N MET A 334 -17.67 -17.74 45.03
CA MET A 334 -17.93 -16.29 45.03
C MET A 334 -18.05 -15.75 46.46
N PRO A 335 -17.39 -14.62 46.79
CA PRO A 335 -17.56 -13.94 48.07
C PRO A 335 -19.02 -13.54 48.32
N LEU A 336 -19.45 -13.55 49.58
CA LEU A 336 -20.78 -13.08 49.99
C LEU A 336 -21.02 -11.66 49.48
N GLY A 337 -22.04 -11.50 48.64
CA GLY A 337 -22.45 -10.20 48.07
C GLY A 337 -21.94 -9.89 46.65
N MET A 338 -21.00 -10.67 46.09
CA MET A 338 -20.60 -10.51 44.67
C MET A 338 -21.54 -11.27 43.74
N ARG A 339 -22.06 -10.60 42.70
CA ARG A 339 -22.77 -11.25 41.59
C ARG A 339 -21.77 -11.69 40.53
N ALA A 340 -22.11 -12.74 39.76
CA ALA A 340 -21.32 -13.20 38.63
C ALA A 340 -21.03 -12.08 37.60
N ALA A 341 -21.98 -11.16 37.42
CA ALA A 341 -21.86 -10.00 36.55
C ALA A 341 -20.75 -9.02 36.99
N ASP A 342 -20.53 -8.87 38.31
CA ASP A 342 -19.51 -7.96 38.85
C ASP A 342 -18.09 -8.45 38.52
N ALA A 343 -17.92 -9.75 38.22
CA ALA A 343 -16.65 -10.29 37.73
C ALA A 343 -16.36 -9.88 36.27
N LEU A 344 -17.40 -9.64 35.45
CA LEU A 344 -17.27 -9.32 34.03
C LEU A 344 -16.75 -7.90 33.78
N THR A 345 -17.03 -6.98 34.70
CA THR A 345 -16.53 -5.59 34.64
C THR A 345 -15.29 -5.37 35.50
N LYS A 346 -14.84 -6.37 36.27
CA LYS A 346 -13.66 -6.23 37.13
C LYS A 346 -12.39 -6.04 36.30
N VAL A 347 -11.59 -5.05 36.70
CA VAL A 347 -10.27 -4.77 36.13
C VAL A 347 -9.23 -5.65 36.82
N VAL A 348 -8.51 -6.45 36.04
CA VAL A 348 -7.48 -7.39 36.52
C VAL A 348 -6.12 -6.99 35.97
N GLN A 349 -5.12 -6.86 36.84
CA GLN A 349 -3.76 -6.54 36.42
C GLN A 349 -3.15 -7.74 35.67
N VAL A 350 -2.51 -7.44 34.54
CA VAL A 350 -1.83 -8.43 33.69
C VAL A 350 -0.34 -8.17 33.75
N SER A 351 0.45 -9.22 34.02
CA SER A 351 1.90 -9.13 33.97
C SER A 351 2.39 -9.13 32.51
N PRO A 352 3.35 -8.26 32.14
CA PRO A 352 3.94 -8.28 30.80
C PRO A 352 4.51 -9.66 30.46
N SER A 353 4.12 -10.20 29.30
CA SER A 353 4.56 -11.51 28.82
C SER A 353 4.53 -11.57 27.29
N GLY A 354 5.11 -12.62 26.70
CA GLY A 354 5.06 -12.86 25.25
C GLY A 354 3.63 -12.93 24.67
N ALA A 355 2.62 -13.20 25.50
CA ALA A 355 1.21 -13.20 25.06
C ALA A 355 0.70 -11.80 24.62
N LEU A 356 1.40 -10.73 25.00
CA LEU A 356 1.08 -9.37 24.58
C LEU A 356 1.62 -9.03 23.18
N GLN A 357 2.46 -9.88 22.59
CA GLN A 357 3.00 -9.67 21.25
C GLN A 357 1.88 -9.49 20.21
N HIS A 358 2.06 -8.48 19.35
CA HIS A 358 1.13 -8.07 18.29
C HIS A 358 -0.27 -7.66 18.79
N ARG A 359 -0.42 -7.35 20.08
CA ARG A 359 -1.66 -6.82 20.66
C ARG A 359 -1.68 -5.30 20.59
N VAL A 360 -2.85 -4.75 20.30
CA VAL A 360 -3.16 -3.33 20.48
C VAL A 360 -3.65 -3.13 21.91
N LEU A 361 -3.03 -2.20 22.63
CA LEU A 361 -3.40 -1.79 23.98
C LEU A 361 -3.99 -0.38 23.94
N ALA A 362 -5.07 -0.16 24.68
CA ALA A 362 -5.64 1.15 24.88
C ALA A 362 -4.92 1.89 26.01
N VAL A 363 -4.59 3.16 25.80
CA VAL A 363 -3.98 4.04 26.80
C VAL A 363 -5.09 4.91 27.40
N SER A 364 -5.34 4.74 28.70
CA SER A 364 -6.32 5.52 29.45
C SER A 364 -5.65 6.73 30.13
N PHE A 365 -6.44 7.77 30.40
CA PHE A 365 -6.03 8.90 31.25
C PHE A 365 -6.06 8.59 32.76
N ALA A 366 -6.56 7.42 33.17
CA ALA A 366 -6.59 6.98 34.56
C ALA A 366 -5.18 6.78 35.14
N ALA A 367 -4.93 7.24 36.38
CA ALA A 367 -3.62 7.10 37.04
C ALA A 367 -3.46 5.77 37.78
N GLY A 368 -4.57 5.09 38.12
CA GLY A 368 -4.60 3.79 38.76
C GLY A 368 -5.86 2.96 38.47
N PRO A 369 -5.92 1.71 38.98
CA PRO A 369 -7.07 0.80 38.76
C PRO A 369 -8.30 1.15 39.60
N HIS A 370 -8.13 2.01 40.62
CA HIS A 370 -9.21 2.58 41.42
C HIS A 370 -9.78 3.86 40.79
N ASP A 371 -9.04 4.47 39.85
CA ASP A 371 -9.60 5.50 39.00
C ASP A 371 -10.46 4.81 37.96
N ASP A 372 -11.54 5.46 37.54
CA ASP A 372 -12.64 4.86 36.81
C ASP A 372 -12.28 4.46 35.36
N VAL A 373 -11.41 3.44 35.20
CA VAL A 373 -10.76 3.06 33.93
C VAL A 373 -11.79 2.80 32.83
N LEU A 374 -12.90 2.14 33.18
CA LEU A 374 -13.96 1.79 32.24
C LEU A 374 -14.74 3.01 31.72
N HIS A 375 -14.84 4.05 32.54
CA HIS A 375 -15.61 5.26 32.25
C HIS A 375 -14.73 6.45 31.83
N SER A 376 -13.43 6.22 31.70
CA SER A 376 -12.45 7.19 31.23
C SER A 376 -12.35 7.22 29.69
N ASN A 377 -12.23 8.43 29.13
CA ASN A 377 -11.88 8.58 27.72
C ASN A 377 -10.46 8.04 27.47
N LEU A 378 -10.19 7.59 26.25
CA LEU A 378 -8.87 7.11 25.87
C LEU A 378 -7.97 8.24 25.39
N ALA A 379 -6.69 8.17 25.77
CA ALA A 379 -5.63 9.03 25.22
C ALA A 379 -5.19 8.56 23.83
N GLY A 380 -5.24 7.24 23.60
CA GLY A 380 -4.86 6.64 22.32
C GLY A 380 -4.64 5.15 22.41
N PHE A 381 -3.96 4.59 21.41
CA PHE A 381 -3.63 3.18 21.32
C PHE A 381 -2.15 2.98 21.03
N VAL A 382 -1.58 1.91 21.58
CA VAL A 382 -0.21 1.45 21.31
C VAL A 382 -0.25 0.01 20.81
N CYS A 383 0.64 -0.35 19.91
CA CYS A 383 0.79 -1.72 19.45
C CYS A 383 2.08 -2.30 20.02
N VAL A 384 1.98 -3.47 20.65
CA VAL A 384 3.16 -4.20 21.12
C VAL A 384 3.75 -4.93 19.92
N SER A 385 4.74 -4.32 19.26
CA SER A 385 5.55 -5.01 18.28
C SER A 385 6.64 -5.80 18.98
N VAL A 386 6.96 -6.98 18.43
CA VAL A 386 8.28 -7.54 18.69
C VAL A 386 9.24 -6.81 17.77
N PRO A 387 10.42 -6.39 18.26
CA PRO A 387 11.43 -5.84 17.38
C PRO A 387 11.66 -6.84 16.25
N SER A 388 11.34 -6.42 15.03
CA SER A 388 11.71 -7.12 13.80
C SER A 388 13.16 -7.53 13.97
N THR A 389 13.43 -8.82 13.96
CA THR A 389 14.70 -9.45 14.36
C THR A 389 15.90 -8.55 14.11
N ILE A 390 16.61 -8.20 15.18
CA ILE A 390 17.81 -7.35 15.20
C ILE A 390 18.81 -7.73 14.09
N PHE A 391 18.83 -9.00 13.69
CA PHE A 391 19.71 -9.53 12.67
C PHE A 391 18.95 -10.46 11.73
N ILE A 392 18.94 -10.15 10.43
CA ILE A 392 18.42 -11.03 9.38
C ILE A 392 19.60 -11.49 8.50
N TYR A 393 19.79 -12.81 8.41
CA TYR A 393 20.83 -13.43 7.58
C TYR A 393 20.18 -14.36 6.55
N ILE A 394 20.28 -14.01 5.27
CA ILE A 394 19.63 -14.75 4.16
C ILE A 394 20.71 -15.21 3.18
N ILE A 395 20.80 -16.51 2.95
CA ILE A 395 21.55 -17.11 1.84
C ILE A 395 20.55 -17.79 0.91
N LEU A 396 20.48 -17.35 -0.35
CA LEU A 396 19.70 -18.02 -1.38
C LEU A 396 20.57 -18.35 -2.59
N GLN A 397 20.51 -19.61 -3.00
CA GLN A 397 21.17 -20.12 -4.20
C GLN A 397 20.10 -20.69 -5.13
N HIS A 398 20.02 -20.16 -6.35
CA HIS A 398 19.06 -20.58 -7.36
C HIS A 398 19.79 -20.93 -8.65
N ARG A 399 19.56 -22.13 -9.17
CA ARG A 399 20.20 -22.66 -10.38
C ARG A 399 19.14 -23.24 -11.30
N VAL A 400 19.13 -22.81 -12.55
CA VAL A 400 18.19 -23.32 -13.56
C VAL A 400 18.96 -23.66 -14.83
N LEU A 401 18.68 -24.85 -15.37
CA LEU A 401 19.35 -25.42 -16.54
C LEU A 401 18.30 -25.88 -17.56
N ALA A 402 18.43 -25.45 -18.81
CA ALA A 402 17.71 -25.98 -19.95
C ALA A 402 18.71 -26.56 -20.95
N VAL A 403 18.45 -27.77 -21.44
CA VAL A 403 19.28 -28.43 -22.46
C VAL A 403 18.37 -29.01 -23.52
N SER A 404 18.61 -28.64 -24.77
CA SER A 404 17.93 -29.19 -25.94
C SER A 404 18.95 -29.82 -26.88
N PHE A 405 18.65 -31.01 -27.39
CA PHE A 405 19.57 -31.80 -28.22
C PHE A 405 18.80 -32.44 -29.39
N ALA A 406 19.28 -32.19 -30.61
CA ALA A 406 18.83 -32.83 -31.83
C ALA A 406 19.98 -33.64 -32.46
N ALA A 407 19.67 -34.87 -32.86
CA ALA A 407 20.55 -35.74 -33.64
C ALA A 407 19.72 -36.69 -34.53
N GLY A 408 18.48 -36.32 -34.83
CA GLY A 408 17.56 -37.10 -35.66
C GLY A 408 17.83 -36.92 -37.15
N PRO A 409 17.22 -37.75 -38.02
CA PRO A 409 17.38 -37.68 -39.47
C PRO A 409 16.38 -36.71 -40.13
N HIS A 410 15.92 -35.69 -39.42
CA HIS A 410 14.88 -34.75 -39.87
C HIS A 410 15.25 -33.33 -39.42
N ASP A 411 14.78 -32.32 -40.15
CA ASP A 411 14.91 -30.91 -39.79
C ASP A 411 14.28 -30.66 -38.40
N ASP A 412 15.07 -30.20 -37.43
CA ASP A 412 14.65 -30.00 -36.06
C ASP A 412 14.66 -28.50 -35.67
N VAL A 413 13.59 -28.06 -35.00
CA VAL A 413 13.52 -26.72 -34.38
C VAL A 413 13.63 -26.86 -32.87
N LEU A 414 14.75 -26.44 -32.30
CA LEU A 414 15.05 -26.56 -30.88
C LEU A 414 14.78 -25.25 -30.14
N HIS A 415 13.90 -25.29 -29.14
CA HIS A 415 13.60 -24.16 -28.27
C HIS A 415 14.08 -24.41 -26.82
N SER A 416 15.15 -23.74 -26.40
CA SER A 416 15.63 -23.71 -25.01
C SER A 416 15.20 -22.41 -24.33
N ASN A 417 13.90 -22.30 -24.02
CA ASN A 417 13.32 -21.11 -23.39
C ASN A 417 13.27 -21.26 -21.87
N LEU A 418 13.93 -20.38 -21.11
CA LEU A 418 13.99 -20.50 -19.65
C LEU A 418 13.94 -19.13 -18.96
N ALA A 419 13.14 -19.03 -17.90
CA ALA A 419 13.04 -17.84 -17.07
C ALA A 419 13.31 -18.19 -15.59
N GLY A 420 14.24 -17.49 -14.96
CA GLY A 420 14.59 -17.65 -13.54
C GLY A 420 14.35 -16.36 -12.76
N PHE A 421 13.61 -16.46 -11.65
CA PHE A 421 13.22 -15.30 -10.82
C PHE A 421 13.61 -15.53 -9.35
N VAL A 422 14.31 -14.58 -8.73
CA VAL A 422 14.55 -14.55 -7.28
C VAL A 422 14.24 -13.17 -6.72
N CYS A 423 13.31 -13.12 -5.76
CA CYS A 423 12.89 -11.89 -5.08
C CYS A 423 13.03 -12.03 -3.56
N VAL A 424 13.62 -11.03 -2.91
CA VAL A 424 13.70 -10.96 -1.43
C VAL A 424 13.11 -9.64 -0.94
N SER A 425 12.14 -9.71 -0.02
CA SER A 425 11.57 -8.55 0.67
C SER A 425 11.28 -8.86 2.14
N VAL A 426 12.22 -8.48 3.03
CA VAL A 426 12.14 -8.78 4.47
C VAL A 426 12.67 -7.59 5.31
N PRO A 427 11.81 -6.75 5.91
CA PRO A 427 12.26 -5.58 6.67
C PRO A 427 12.96 -5.96 8.00
N SER A 428 14.00 -5.21 8.41
CA SER A 428 14.72 -5.37 9.69
C SER A 428 14.94 -4.01 10.37
N THR A 429 15.14 -4.02 11.70
CA THR A 429 15.35 -2.79 12.50
C THR A 429 16.83 -2.44 12.75
N ILE A 430 17.77 -3.37 12.55
CA ILE A 430 19.19 -3.09 12.86
C ILE A 430 20.08 -3.59 11.73
N PHE A 431 20.10 -4.89 11.46
CA PHE A 431 21.06 -5.46 10.52
C PHE A 431 20.41 -6.40 9.50
N ILE A 432 20.80 -6.27 8.23
CA ILE A 432 20.43 -7.16 7.14
C ILE A 432 21.70 -7.61 6.41
N TYR A 433 21.88 -8.93 6.31
CA TYR A 433 22.94 -9.57 5.54
C TYR A 433 22.33 -10.53 4.52
N ILE A 434 22.52 -10.24 3.24
CA ILE A 434 21.95 -11.02 2.13
C ILE A 434 23.06 -11.49 1.19
N ILE A 435 23.13 -12.81 0.96
CA ILE A 435 23.90 -13.41 -0.13
C ILE A 435 22.94 -14.05 -1.11
N LEU A 436 22.89 -13.53 -2.34
CA LEU A 436 22.11 -14.08 -3.44
C LEU A 436 23.02 -14.59 -4.54
N GLN A 437 22.87 -15.85 -4.92
CA GLN A 437 23.53 -16.43 -6.09
C GLN A 437 22.49 -17.01 -7.04
N HIS A 438 22.32 -16.37 -8.20
CA HIS A 438 21.38 -16.79 -9.24
C HIS A 438 22.17 -17.18 -10.49
N ARG A 439 21.95 -18.40 -10.99
CA ARG A 439 22.61 -18.92 -12.20
C ARG A 439 21.58 -19.52 -13.14
N VAL A 440 21.55 -19.03 -14.38
CA VAL A 440 20.69 -19.57 -15.45
C VAL A 440 21.59 -19.98 -16.61
N LEU A 441 21.41 -21.21 -17.08
CA LEU A 441 22.16 -21.80 -18.18
C LEU A 441 21.18 -22.40 -19.20
N ALA A 442 21.27 -21.99 -20.47
CA ALA A 442 20.69 -22.73 -21.59
C ALA A 442 21.79 -23.24 -22.50
N VAL A 443 21.65 -24.50 -22.93
CA VAL A 443 22.52 -25.11 -23.92
C VAL A 443 21.64 -25.73 -25.00
N SER A 444 21.89 -25.37 -26.25
CA SER A 444 21.22 -25.96 -27.41
C SER A 444 22.28 -26.54 -28.34
N PHE A 445 22.11 -27.79 -28.74
CA PHE A 445 23.06 -28.52 -29.58
C PHE A 445 22.34 -29.24 -30.72
N ALA A 446 22.86 -29.04 -31.93
CA ALA A 446 22.43 -29.71 -33.16
C ALA A 446 23.65 -30.35 -33.85
N ALA A 447 23.48 -31.60 -34.27
CA ALA A 447 24.46 -32.34 -35.08
C ALA A 447 23.77 -33.31 -36.06
N GLY A 448 22.54 -33.00 -36.47
CA GLY A 448 21.78 -33.79 -37.44
C GLY A 448 22.30 -33.61 -38.87
N PRO A 449 21.87 -34.45 -39.83
CA PRO A 449 22.25 -34.38 -41.23
C PRO A 449 21.32 -33.45 -42.06
N HIS A 450 20.72 -32.43 -41.44
CA HIS A 450 19.68 -31.58 -42.02
C HIS A 450 19.77 -30.15 -41.44
N ASP A 451 19.07 -29.18 -42.05
CA ASP A 451 19.05 -27.77 -41.63
C ASP A 451 18.32 -27.62 -40.28
N ASP A 452 18.99 -27.13 -39.24
CA ASP A 452 18.44 -26.98 -37.89
C ASP A 452 18.31 -25.51 -37.46
N VAL A 453 17.24 -25.20 -36.71
CA VAL A 453 17.02 -23.86 -36.14
C VAL A 453 17.07 -23.93 -34.61
N LEU A 454 18.07 -23.28 -34.02
CA LEU A 454 18.29 -23.26 -32.57
C LEU A 454 17.91 -21.91 -31.96
N HIS A 455 16.85 -21.91 -31.15
CA HIS A 455 16.43 -20.76 -30.37
C HIS A 455 16.74 -20.94 -28.89
N SER A 456 17.71 -20.18 -28.38
CA SER A 456 18.08 -20.11 -26.96
C SER A 456 17.63 -18.77 -26.37
N ASN A 457 16.40 -18.69 -25.85
CA ASN A 457 15.88 -17.48 -25.20
C ASN A 457 15.94 -17.58 -23.67
N LEU A 458 16.79 -16.77 -23.03
CA LEU A 458 16.95 -16.75 -21.57
C LEU A 458 16.55 -15.42 -20.96
N ALA A 459 15.82 -15.48 -19.85
CA ALA A 459 15.57 -14.30 -19.01
C ALA A 459 15.90 -14.58 -17.54
N GLY A 460 16.76 -13.77 -16.93
CA GLY A 460 17.12 -13.88 -15.52
C GLY A 460 16.80 -12.58 -14.77
N PHE A 461 16.00 -12.66 -13.71
CA PHE A 461 15.59 -11.49 -12.91
C PHE A 461 15.93 -11.70 -11.43
N VAL A 462 16.64 -10.72 -10.84
CA VAL A 462 16.84 -10.65 -9.38
C VAL A 462 16.36 -9.30 -8.86
N CYS A 463 15.45 -9.34 -7.88
CA CYS A 463 14.94 -8.14 -7.22
C CYS A 463 15.17 -8.21 -5.70
N VAL A 464 15.74 -7.16 -5.12
CA VAL A 464 15.95 -7.02 -3.68
C VAL A 464 15.30 -5.72 -3.22
N SER A 465 14.27 -5.81 -2.37
CA SER A 465 13.53 -4.66 -1.83
C SER A 465 13.41 -4.76 -0.31
N VAL A 466 14.36 -4.14 0.42
CA VAL A 466 14.57 -4.45 1.84
C VAL A 466 14.91 -3.22 2.69
N PRO A 467 13.95 -2.59 3.38
CA PRO A 467 14.25 -1.42 4.22
C PRO A 467 14.91 -1.82 5.57
N SER A 468 15.89 -1.04 6.04
CA SER A 468 16.51 -1.18 7.38
C SER A 468 16.90 0.18 7.99
N THR A 469 17.00 0.26 9.32
CA THR A 469 17.30 1.50 10.04
C THR A 469 18.79 1.71 10.40
N ILE A 470 19.66 0.71 10.28
CA ILE A 470 21.09 0.90 10.65
C ILE A 470 22.03 0.39 9.57
N PHE A 471 22.03 -0.91 9.27
CA PHE A 471 23.02 -1.50 8.38
C PHE A 471 22.40 -2.46 7.36
N ILE A 472 22.84 -2.35 6.10
CA ILE A 472 22.48 -3.26 5.01
C ILE A 472 23.76 -3.73 4.30
N TYR A 473 23.94 -5.05 4.24
CA TYR A 473 25.04 -5.70 3.53
C TYR A 473 24.49 -6.70 2.50
N ILE A 474 24.73 -6.45 1.21
CA ILE A 474 24.22 -7.30 0.12
C ILE A 474 25.38 -7.76 -0.77
N ILE A 475 25.48 -9.06 -0.96
CA ILE A 475 26.27 -9.68 -2.03
C ILE A 475 25.31 -10.35 -3.00
N LEU A 476 25.26 -9.85 -4.23
CA LEU A 476 24.41 -10.38 -5.29
C LEU A 476 25.28 -10.84 -6.45
N GLN A 477 25.20 -12.13 -6.79
CA GLN A 477 25.86 -12.71 -7.95
C GLN A 477 24.80 -13.27 -8.91
N HIS A 478 24.62 -12.63 -10.05
CA HIS A 478 23.73 -13.06 -11.11
C HIS A 478 24.55 -13.48 -12.33
N ARG A 479 24.34 -14.71 -12.82
CA ARG A 479 25.01 -15.24 -14.00
C ARG A 479 23.98 -15.84 -14.95
N VAL A 480 23.96 -15.38 -16.19
CA VAL A 480 23.15 -15.95 -17.27
C VAL A 480 24.09 -16.34 -18.40
N LEU A 481 23.98 -17.58 -18.85
CA LEU A 481 24.81 -18.13 -19.92
C LEU A 481 23.91 -18.86 -20.93
N ALA A 482 23.97 -18.47 -22.20
CA ALA A 482 23.42 -19.26 -23.30
C ALA A 482 24.57 -19.73 -24.18
N VAL A 483 24.53 -21.01 -24.54
CA VAL A 483 25.44 -21.61 -25.50
C VAL A 483 24.60 -22.30 -26.57
N SER A 484 24.81 -21.94 -27.82
CA SER A 484 24.19 -22.60 -28.97
C SER A 484 25.30 -23.13 -29.87
N PHE A 485 25.23 -24.41 -30.22
CA PHE A 485 26.26 -25.09 -30.99
C PHE A 485 25.64 -25.90 -32.15
N ALA A 486 26.22 -25.74 -33.33
CA ALA A 486 25.87 -26.45 -34.55
C ALA A 486 27.13 -27.09 -35.17
N ALA A 487 27.04 -28.35 -35.58
CA ALA A 487 28.12 -29.06 -36.28
C ALA A 487 27.60 -30.03 -37.36
N GLY A 488 26.44 -29.73 -37.94
CA GLY A 488 25.85 -30.49 -39.05
C GLY A 488 26.53 -30.17 -40.40
N PRO A 489 26.32 -31.00 -41.44
CA PRO A 489 26.82 -30.75 -42.79
C PRO A 489 25.87 -29.89 -43.64
N HIS A 490 25.14 -28.95 -43.03
CA HIS A 490 24.00 -28.22 -43.62
C HIS A 490 23.91 -26.78 -43.07
N ASP A 491 23.01 -25.94 -43.62
CA ASP A 491 22.91 -24.51 -43.26
C ASP A 491 22.10 -24.35 -41.96
N ASP A 492 22.72 -23.88 -40.87
CA ASP A 492 22.08 -23.77 -39.55
C ASP A 492 21.80 -22.31 -39.14
N VAL A 493 20.67 -22.09 -38.45
CA VAL A 493 20.30 -20.77 -37.91
C VAL A 493 20.29 -20.78 -36.38
N LEU A 494 21.20 -20.01 -35.79
CA LEU A 494 21.38 -19.93 -34.34
C LEU A 494 20.94 -18.57 -33.79
N HIS A 495 19.86 -18.57 -33.00
CA HIS A 495 19.36 -17.40 -32.29
C HIS A 495 19.58 -17.53 -30.77
N SER A 496 20.49 -16.74 -30.22
CA SER A 496 20.76 -16.64 -28.78
C SER A 496 20.27 -15.29 -28.25
N ASN A 497 19.06 -15.23 -27.68
CA ASN A 497 18.50 -14.00 -27.10
C ASN A 497 18.56 -14.06 -25.57
N LEU A 498 19.32 -13.19 -24.94
CA LEU A 498 19.46 -13.16 -23.48
C LEU A 498 19.04 -11.82 -22.90
N ALA A 499 18.28 -11.87 -21.80
CA ALA A 499 17.95 -10.72 -20.99
C ALA A 499 18.29 -10.97 -19.51
N GLY A 500 19.16 -10.13 -18.93
CA GLY A 500 19.52 -10.19 -17.52
C GLY A 500 19.18 -8.90 -16.80
N PHE A 501 18.36 -8.96 -15.76
CA PHE A 501 17.90 -7.81 -14.99
C PHE A 501 18.21 -7.97 -13.50
N VAL A 502 18.86 -6.98 -12.92
CA VAL A 502 19.02 -6.88 -11.47
C VAL A 502 18.48 -5.54 -10.99
N CYS A 503 17.53 -5.58 -10.06
CA CYS A 503 16.98 -4.39 -9.41
C CYS A 503 17.20 -4.46 -7.90
N VAL A 504 17.78 -3.41 -7.33
CA VAL A 504 18.08 -3.34 -5.90
C VAL A 504 17.54 -2.01 -5.36
N SER A 505 16.53 -2.07 -4.49
CA SER A 505 15.89 -0.90 -3.85
C SER A 505 15.97 -1.05 -2.32
N VAL A 506 16.83 -0.27 -1.68
CA VAL A 506 17.24 -0.55 -0.28
C VAL A 506 17.44 0.75 0.49
N PRO A 507 16.38 1.36 1.02
CA PRO A 507 16.53 2.55 1.85
C PRO A 507 17.13 2.18 3.22
N SER A 508 18.16 2.92 3.65
CA SER A 508 18.76 2.80 4.99
C SER A 508 19.05 4.16 5.61
N THR A 509 18.99 4.29 6.93
CA THR A 509 19.34 5.57 7.59
C THR A 509 20.84 5.76 7.76
N ILE A 510 21.67 4.73 7.97
CA ILE A 510 23.08 4.91 8.36
C ILE A 510 24.07 4.35 7.33
N PHE A 511 24.16 3.02 7.17
CA PHE A 511 25.14 2.37 6.30
C PHE A 511 24.51 1.45 5.25
N ILE A 512 25.02 1.52 4.02
CA ILE A 512 24.71 0.61 2.92
C ILE A 512 26.02 0.09 2.29
N TYR A 513 26.17 -1.23 2.22
CA TYR A 513 27.27 -1.92 1.55
C TYR A 513 26.73 -2.92 0.53
N ILE A 514 27.00 -2.70 -0.77
CA ILE A 514 26.48 -3.55 -1.85
C ILE A 514 27.63 -4.01 -2.76
N ILE A 515 27.75 -5.32 -2.94
CA ILE A 515 28.56 -5.95 -4.00
C ILE A 515 27.61 -6.63 -4.96
N LEU A 516 27.53 -6.14 -6.19
CA LEU A 516 26.69 -6.70 -7.24
C LEU A 516 27.57 -7.16 -8.41
N GLN A 517 27.54 -8.46 -8.70
CA GLN A 517 28.21 -9.07 -9.84
C GLN A 517 27.16 -9.62 -10.80
N HIS A 518 26.98 -8.95 -11.93
CA HIS A 518 26.10 -9.38 -13.00
C HIS A 518 26.93 -9.81 -14.20
N ARG A 519 26.78 -11.07 -14.64
CA ARG A 519 27.46 -11.61 -15.81
C ARG A 519 26.43 -12.21 -16.76
N VAL A 520 26.41 -11.72 -18.00
CA VAL A 520 25.61 -12.31 -19.07
C VAL A 520 26.55 -12.66 -20.21
N LEU A 521 26.51 -13.91 -20.62
CA LEU A 521 27.36 -14.45 -21.69
C LEU A 521 26.49 -15.19 -22.69
N ALA A 522 26.58 -14.79 -23.96
CA ALA A 522 25.98 -15.49 -25.08
C ALA A 522 27.12 -16.01 -25.97
N VAL A 523 27.11 -17.31 -26.26
CA VAL A 523 28.07 -17.93 -27.17
C VAL A 523 27.27 -18.69 -28.22
N SER A 524 27.49 -18.35 -29.48
CA SER A 524 26.94 -19.08 -30.61
C SER A 524 28.10 -19.53 -31.49
N PHE A 525 28.17 -20.83 -31.76
CA PHE A 525 29.27 -21.45 -32.49
C PHE A 525 28.73 -22.38 -33.57
N ALA A 526 29.28 -22.26 -34.78
CA ALA A 526 29.01 -23.18 -35.87
C ALA A 526 30.32 -23.73 -36.46
N ALA A 527 30.35 -25.03 -36.71
CA ALA A 527 31.45 -25.73 -37.37
C ALA A 527 30.89 -26.72 -38.40
N GLY A 528 30.35 -26.17 -39.48
CA GLY A 528 29.92 -26.87 -40.68
C GLY A 528 30.66 -26.38 -41.94
N PRO A 529 30.65 -27.12 -43.05
CA PRO A 529 31.21 -26.70 -44.32
C PRO A 529 30.19 -25.89 -45.18
N HIS A 530 29.29 -25.12 -44.57
CA HIS A 530 28.11 -24.51 -45.20
C HIS A 530 27.83 -23.08 -44.65
N ASP A 531 26.84 -22.35 -45.18
CA ASP A 531 26.60 -20.94 -44.85
C ASP A 531 25.72 -20.82 -43.59
N ASP A 532 26.28 -20.38 -42.46
CA ASP A 532 25.56 -20.30 -41.18
C ASP A 532 25.13 -18.88 -40.81
N VAL A 533 23.96 -18.76 -40.15
CA VAL A 533 23.45 -17.48 -39.63
C VAL A 533 23.41 -17.48 -38.11
N LEU A 534 24.29 -16.68 -37.49
CA LEU A 534 24.41 -16.59 -36.03
C LEU A 534 23.99 -15.21 -35.51
N HIS A 535 22.84 -15.16 -34.85
CA HIS A 535 22.32 -13.99 -34.16
C HIS A 535 22.44 -14.13 -32.63
N SER A 536 23.26 -13.29 -32.01
CA SER A 536 23.40 -13.19 -30.56
C SER A 536 22.90 -11.82 -30.10
N ASN A 537 21.69 -11.74 -29.54
CA ASN A 537 21.12 -10.49 -28.99
C ASN A 537 21.13 -10.53 -27.47
N LEU A 538 21.78 -9.56 -26.85
CA LEU A 538 21.95 -9.55 -25.40
C LEU A 538 21.54 -8.18 -24.82
N ALA A 539 20.62 -8.21 -23.86
CA ALA A 539 20.25 -7.06 -23.04
C ALA A 539 20.58 -7.30 -21.55
N GLY A 540 21.44 -6.46 -20.97
CA GLY A 540 21.83 -6.52 -19.56
C GLY A 540 21.49 -5.22 -18.83
N PHE A 541 20.70 -5.30 -17.77
CA PHE A 541 20.24 -4.13 -17.01
C PHE A 541 20.52 -4.29 -15.52
N VAL A 542 21.16 -3.29 -14.93
CA VAL A 542 21.31 -3.17 -13.48
C VAL A 542 20.74 -1.82 -13.03
N CYS A 543 19.76 -1.86 -12.14
CA CYS A 543 19.18 -0.68 -11.51
C CYS A 543 19.38 -0.75 -10.00
N VAL A 544 19.99 0.28 -9.42
CA VAL A 544 20.22 0.39 -7.98
C VAL A 544 19.69 1.73 -7.48
N SER A 545 18.74 1.68 -6.54
CA SER A 545 18.17 2.85 -5.84
C SER A 545 18.37 2.69 -4.34
N VAL A 546 19.25 3.51 -3.76
CA VAL A 546 19.71 3.35 -2.37
C VAL A 546 19.86 4.72 -1.70
N PRO A 547 18.78 5.29 -1.14
CA PRO A 547 18.89 6.49 -0.32
C PRO A 547 19.48 6.16 1.06
N SER A 548 20.49 6.93 1.51
CA SER A 548 21.02 6.87 2.89
C SER A 548 21.55 8.21 3.38
N THR A 549 21.50 8.45 4.70
CA THR A 549 21.88 9.74 5.29
C THR A 549 23.37 9.88 5.61
N ILE A 550 24.11 8.77 5.78
CA ILE A 550 25.50 8.85 6.28
C ILE A 550 26.51 8.26 5.29
N PHE A 551 26.44 6.97 4.97
CA PHE A 551 27.51 6.31 4.21
C PHE A 551 26.99 5.25 3.24
N ILE A 552 27.54 5.27 2.02
CA ILE A 552 27.18 4.36 0.92
C ILE A 552 28.47 3.86 0.25
N TYR A 553 28.63 2.53 0.20
CA TYR A 553 29.72 1.86 -0.49
C TYR A 553 29.18 0.81 -1.46
N ILE A 554 29.42 1.01 -2.75
CA ILE A 554 28.86 0.17 -3.81
C ILE A 554 29.98 -0.27 -4.75
N ILE A 555 30.09 -1.59 -4.96
CA ILE A 555 30.89 -2.20 -6.02
C ILE A 555 29.94 -2.86 -7.01
N LEU A 556 29.84 -2.30 -8.21
CA LEU A 556 29.07 -2.88 -9.31
C LEU A 556 30.02 -3.45 -10.36
N GLN A 557 29.87 -4.73 -10.67
CA GLN A 557 30.56 -5.39 -11.76
C GLN A 557 29.54 -5.94 -12.75
N HIS A 558 29.30 -5.19 -13.82
CA HIS A 558 28.44 -5.60 -14.93
C HIS A 558 29.33 -6.06 -16.09
N ARG A 559 29.27 -7.34 -16.44
CA ARG A 559 30.02 -7.90 -17.59
C ARG A 559 29.03 -8.52 -18.56
N VAL A 560 29.08 -8.04 -19.78
CA VAL A 560 28.25 -8.53 -20.86
C VAL A 560 29.16 -8.88 -22.01
N LEU A 561 29.01 -10.09 -22.53
CA LEU A 561 29.82 -10.57 -23.65
C LEU A 561 28.93 -11.40 -24.56
N ALA A 562 28.88 -11.02 -25.83
CA ALA A 562 28.29 -11.81 -26.90
C ALA A 562 29.42 -12.21 -27.84
N VAL A 563 29.52 -13.50 -28.15
CA VAL A 563 30.50 -14.04 -29.09
C VAL A 563 29.76 -14.91 -30.08
N SER A 564 29.84 -14.54 -31.35
CA SER A 564 29.48 -15.41 -32.47
C SER A 564 30.75 -15.77 -33.22
N PHE A 565 30.95 -17.05 -33.49
CA PHE A 565 32.13 -17.54 -34.20
C PHE A 565 31.71 -18.65 -35.17
N ALA A 566 32.24 -18.59 -36.38
CA ALA A 566 32.07 -19.62 -37.39
C ALA A 566 33.45 -20.04 -37.93
N ALA A 567 33.63 -21.34 -38.17
CA ALA A 567 34.84 -21.91 -38.73
C ALA A 567 34.49 -22.84 -39.89
N GLY A 568 34.02 -22.25 -40.98
CA GLY A 568 33.78 -22.91 -42.26
C GLY A 568 34.56 -22.25 -43.41
N PRO A 569 34.66 -22.88 -44.58
CA PRO A 569 35.26 -22.29 -45.79
C PRO A 569 34.28 -21.42 -46.62
N HIS A 570 33.08 -21.11 -46.09
CA HIS A 570 31.93 -20.53 -46.77
C HIS A 570 31.49 -19.17 -46.18
N ASP A 571 30.44 -18.52 -46.71
CA ASP A 571 30.07 -17.13 -46.42
C ASP A 571 29.08 -17.02 -45.23
N ASP A 572 29.61 -16.82 -44.02
CA ASP A 572 28.80 -16.75 -42.79
C ASP A 572 28.27 -15.34 -42.45
N VAL A 573 27.05 -15.26 -41.90
CA VAL A 573 26.44 -14.00 -41.42
C VAL A 573 26.41 -13.96 -39.89
N LEU A 574 27.30 -13.15 -39.31
CA LEU A 574 27.45 -13.00 -37.86
C LEU A 574 26.90 -11.65 -37.36
N HIS A 575 25.86 -11.69 -36.53
CA HIS A 575 25.33 -10.52 -35.84
C HIS A 575 25.39 -10.68 -34.33
N SER A 576 26.17 -9.83 -33.66
CA SER A 576 26.22 -9.74 -32.19
C SER A 576 25.76 -8.36 -31.73
N ASN A 577 24.52 -8.27 -31.25
CA ASN A 577 23.95 -7.01 -30.76
C ASN A 577 23.98 -6.98 -29.23
N LEU A 578 24.64 -5.94 -28.70
CA LEU A 578 24.86 -5.76 -27.26
C LEU A 578 24.19 -4.48 -26.77
N ALA A 579 23.30 -4.62 -25.79
CA ALA A 579 22.72 -3.50 -25.06
C ALA A 579 23.00 -3.69 -23.56
N GLY A 580 23.78 -2.77 -22.97
CA GLY A 580 24.15 -2.84 -21.55
C GLY A 580 23.91 -1.50 -20.87
N PHE A 581 23.10 -1.49 -19.82
CA PHE A 581 22.75 -0.26 -19.09
C PHE A 581 22.91 -0.46 -17.58
N VAL A 582 23.58 0.49 -16.93
CA VAL A 582 23.71 0.57 -15.47
C VAL A 582 23.12 1.89 -15.02
N CYS A 583 22.07 1.85 -14.20
CA CYS A 583 21.43 3.01 -13.61
C CYS A 583 21.60 2.98 -12.10
N VAL A 584 22.12 4.06 -11.53
CA VAL A 584 22.45 4.17 -10.11
C VAL A 584 21.91 5.51 -9.59
N SER A 585 20.95 5.46 -8.67
CA SER A 585 20.36 6.63 -8.02
C SER A 585 20.61 6.57 -6.52
N VAL A 586 21.41 7.51 -6.01
CA VAL A 586 22.04 7.41 -4.69
C VAL A 586 22.10 8.79 -4.02
N PRO A 587 20.99 9.28 -3.45
CA PRO A 587 21.02 10.51 -2.67
C PRO A 587 21.69 10.25 -1.30
N SER A 588 22.75 11.00 -0.96
CA SER A 588 23.38 10.98 0.38
C SER A 588 23.92 12.35 0.81
N THR A 589 23.99 12.57 2.11
CA THR A 589 24.33 13.87 2.72
C THR A 589 25.80 14.07 3.10
N ILE A 590 26.65 13.02 3.11
CA ILE A 590 28.03 13.12 3.66
C ILE A 590 29.12 12.46 2.78
N PHE A 591 29.17 11.13 2.64
CA PHE A 591 30.25 10.44 1.89
C PHE A 591 29.73 9.42 0.87
N ILE A 592 30.19 9.52 -0.39
CA ILE A 592 29.89 8.58 -1.49
C ILE A 592 31.21 8.04 -2.04
N TYR A 593 31.36 6.71 -2.07
CA TYR A 593 32.50 6.04 -2.69
C TYR A 593 32.01 5.03 -3.74
N ILE A 594 32.20 5.36 -5.02
CA ILE A 594 31.77 4.56 -6.18
C ILE A 594 33.02 4.28 -7.03
N ILE A 595 33.40 3.00 -7.17
CA ILE A 595 34.46 2.58 -8.10
C ILE A 595 33.82 2.24 -9.45
N LEU A 596 34.01 3.10 -10.44
CA LEU A 596 33.74 2.84 -11.86
C LEU A 596 35.05 3.05 -12.63
N GLN A 597 35.53 2.04 -13.33
CA GLN A 597 36.82 2.12 -14.04
C GLN A 597 36.60 2.56 -15.51
N HIS A 598 37.06 3.79 -15.94
CA HIS A 598 38.01 4.11 -17.07
C HIS A 598 37.77 5.31 -18.15
N ARG A 599 38.67 6.36 -18.46
CA ARG A 599 38.72 7.41 -19.63
C ARG A 599 40.06 8.18 -20.19
N VAL A 600 40.10 8.79 -21.44
CA VAL A 600 41.14 9.39 -22.41
C VAL A 600 40.75 10.81 -22.94
N LEU A 601 41.68 11.66 -23.47
CA LEU A 601 41.40 13.05 -23.97
C LEU A 601 41.71 13.34 -25.46
N ALA A 602 41.01 14.32 -26.04
CA ALA A 602 41.22 14.91 -27.38
C ALA A 602 41.62 16.41 -27.31
N VAL A 603 42.34 16.94 -28.30
CA VAL A 603 42.87 18.32 -28.34
C VAL A 603 42.14 19.15 -29.40
N SER A 604 41.63 20.35 -29.05
CA SER A 604 40.90 21.25 -29.97
C SER A 604 41.75 22.47 -30.37
N PHE A 605 41.47 23.07 -31.54
CA PHE A 605 42.11 24.30 -32.03
C PHE A 605 41.45 25.61 -31.54
N ALA A 606 40.41 25.56 -30.69
CA ALA A 606 39.75 26.78 -30.19
C ALA A 606 40.67 27.68 -29.34
N ALA A 607 40.62 28.99 -29.57
CA ALA A 607 41.51 29.97 -28.92
C ALA A 607 40.96 30.56 -27.61
N GLY A 608 39.71 30.25 -27.21
CA GLY A 608 39.13 30.70 -25.94
C GLY A 608 37.74 30.12 -25.63
N PRO A 609 37.28 30.20 -24.37
CA PRO A 609 36.07 29.54 -23.89
C PRO A 609 34.73 30.16 -24.36
N HIS A 610 34.77 31.26 -25.12
CA HIS A 610 33.60 31.90 -25.73
C HIS A 610 33.48 31.64 -27.23
N ASP A 611 34.45 30.95 -27.84
CA ASP A 611 34.34 30.51 -29.23
C ASP A 611 33.76 29.09 -29.27
N ASP A 612 32.93 28.84 -30.29
CA ASP A 612 32.07 27.66 -30.44
C ASP A 612 32.89 26.36 -30.57
N VAL A 613 33.29 25.81 -29.43
CA VAL A 613 34.14 24.60 -29.29
C VAL A 613 33.60 23.42 -30.10
N LEU A 614 32.27 23.32 -30.23
CA LEU A 614 31.56 22.27 -30.96
C LEU A 614 31.71 22.33 -32.48
N HIS A 615 32.18 23.44 -33.04
CA HIS A 615 32.32 23.66 -34.48
C HIS A 615 33.79 23.77 -34.96
N SER A 616 34.75 23.55 -34.06
CA SER A 616 36.19 23.63 -34.35
C SER A 616 36.80 22.24 -34.66
N ASN A 617 37.71 22.18 -35.63
CA ASN A 617 38.42 20.93 -35.95
C ASN A 617 39.40 20.50 -34.84
N LEU A 618 39.62 19.20 -34.68
CA LEU A 618 40.53 18.63 -33.68
C LEU A 618 41.98 18.60 -34.18
N ALA A 619 42.93 18.94 -33.30
CA ALA A 619 44.36 18.94 -33.60
C ALA A 619 45.03 17.57 -33.45
N GLY A 620 44.46 16.71 -32.61
CA GLY A 620 44.99 15.38 -32.30
C GLY A 620 44.50 14.88 -30.93
N PHE A 621 45.11 13.79 -30.43
CA PHE A 621 44.78 13.19 -29.14
C PHE A 621 46.03 13.10 -28.25
N VAL A 622 45.83 13.29 -26.94
CA VAL A 622 46.89 13.16 -25.94
C VAL A 622 46.36 12.31 -24.78
N CYS A 623 47.21 11.46 -24.21
CA CYS A 623 46.81 10.62 -23.07
C CYS A 623 47.37 11.19 -21.77
N VAL A 624 46.52 11.34 -20.74
CA VAL A 624 46.98 11.76 -19.41
C VAL A 624 47.40 10.51 -18.65
N THR A 625 48.69 10.43 -18.31
CA THR A 625 49.26 9.26 -17.64
C THR A 625 49.38 9.45 -16.13
N ALA A 626 49.51 10.70 -15.65
CA ALA A 626 49.50 11.02 -14.23
C ALA A 626 49.01 12.44 -13.93
N VAL A 627 48.38 12.63 -12.77
CA VAL A 627 47.86 13.91 -12.26
C VAL A 627 48.39 14.15 -10.84
N ASP A 628 49.15 15.22 -10.65
CA ASP A 628 49.67 15.63 -9.34
C ASP A 628 48.90 16.88 -8.87
N MET A 629 48.03 16.67 -7.89
CA MET A 629 47.14 17.72 -7.36
C MET A 629 47.86 18.69 -6.42
N ASP A 630 48.94 18.27 -5.76
CA ASP A 630 49.67 19.10 -4.81
C ASP A 630 50.57 20.12 -5.54
N ARG A 631 51.15 19.72 -6.67
CA ARG A 631 51.94 20.61 -7.54
C ARG A 631 51.12 21.30 -8.64
N GLN A 632 49.84 20.97 -8.77
CA GLN A 632 48.93 21.42 -9.83
C GLN A 632 49.46 21.16 -11.25
N MET A 633 49.96 19.95 -11.49
CA MET A 633 50.62 19.59 -12.76
C MET A 633 50.05 18.30 -13.36
N LEU A 634 49.94 18.27 -14.70
CA LEU A 634 49.54 17.10 -15.48
C LEU A 634 50.74 16.52 -16.24
N THR A 635 50.90 15.20 -16.20
CA THR A 635 51.86 14.47 -17.04
C THR A 635 51.11 13.83 -18.20
N ILE A 636 51.51 14.17 -19.43
CA ILE A 636 50.81 13.78 -20.65
C ILE A 636 51.75 13.07 -21.62
N LEU A 637 51.23 12.04 -22.29
CA LEU A 637 51.86 11.35 -23.39
C LEU A 637 51.38 12.01 -24.71
N SER A 638 52.32 12.55 -25.48
CA SER A 638 52.07 13.28 -26.74
C SER A 638 52.99 12.75 -27.84
N PRO A 639 52.49 12.55 -29.07
CA PRO A 639 53.31 12.14 -30.20
C PRO A 639 54.30 13.22 -30.71
N GLN A 640 54.22 14.47 -30.23
CA GLN A 640 55.21 15.53 -30.50
C GLN A 640 55.76 16.17 -29.22
N PRO A 641 57.05 16.60 -29.20
CA PRO A 641 57.66 17.33 -28.09
C PRO A 641 57.17 18.78 -28.01
N ARG A 642 57.30 19.39 -26.81
CA ARG A 642 56.75 20.72 -26.44
C ARG A 642 57.21 21.85 -27.38
N PRO A 643 56.41 22.92 -27.55
CA PRO A 643 55.12 23.21 -26.88
C PRO A 643 53.89 22.70 -27.64
N LEU A 644 52.81 22.42 -26.90
CA LEU A 644 51.51 22.09 -27.51
C LEU A 644 50.93 23.34 -28.21
N PRO A 645 50.22 23.16 -29.35
CA PRO A 645 49.79 24.28 -30.18
C PRO A 645 48.76 25.20 -29.52
N ASN A 646 47.86 24.70 -28.65
CA ASN A 646 46.86 25.50 -27.89
C ASN A 646 46.50 24.83 -26.54
N THR A 647 45.92 25.60 -25.60
CA THR A 647 45.65 25.20 -24.20
C THR A 647 44.24 24.63 -23.92
N VAL A 648 43.39 24.49 -24.94
CA VAL A 648 42.01 23.97 -24.79
C VAL A 648 41.94 22.48 -25.18
N LEU A 649 41.57 21.63 -24.22
CA LEU A 649 41.50 20.16 -24.37
C LEU A 649 40.07 19.67 -24.11
N LEU A 650 39.60 18.73 -24.93
CA LEU A 650 38.28 18.11 -24.84
C LEU A 650 38.39 16.70 -24.26
N LEU A 651 37.70 16.47 -23.14
CA LEU A 651 37.67 15.16 -22.47
C LEU A 651 36.84 14.16 -23.28
N SER A 652 37.42 12.99 -23.58
CA SER A 652 36.72 11.86 -24.20
C SER A 652 36.36 10.80 -23.15
N GLU A 653 35.37 9.96 -23.45
CA GLU A 653 34.97 8.87 -22.56
C GLU A 653 35.69 7.54 -22.85
N LEU A 654 36.47 7.46 -23.93
CA LEU A 654 37.27 6.29 -24.31
C LEU A 654 38.43 6.09 -23.33
N GLN A 655 39.01 4.91 -23.11
CA GLN A 655 40.10 4.68 -22.16
C GLN A 655 41.29 4.00 -22.84
N TYR A 656 42.53 4.43 -22.57
CA TYR A 656 43.75 3.83 -23.08
C TYR A 656 44.70 3.53 -21.90
N MET A 657 45.12 2.28 -21.79
CA MET A 657 46.18 1.84 -20.88
C MET A 657 47.23 1.14 -21.74
N ASP A 658 48.46 1.64 -21.73
CA ASP A 658 49.59 0.95 -22.31
C ASP A 658 50.06 -0.11 -21.31
N ASN A 659 50.02 -1.39 -21.70
CA ASN A 659 50.42 -2.49 -20.81
C ASN A 659 51.93 -2.72 -20.92
N HIS A 660 52.73 -1.84 -20.29
CA HIS A 660 54.12 -2.13 -19.93
C HIS A 660 54.52 -1.47 -18.61
#